data_AF-A0A4U5PTU2-F1
#
_entry.id   AF-A0A4U5PTU2-F1
#
_cell.length_a   1.000
_cell.length_b   1.000
_cell.length_c   1.000
_cell.angle_alpha   90.00
_cell.angle_beta   90.00
_cell.angle_gamma   90.00
#
_symmetry.space_group_name_H-M   'P 1'
#
loop_
_entity.id
_entity.type
_entity.pdbx_description
1 polymer ?
#
loop_
_entity_poly.entity_id
_entity_poly.type
_entity_poly.pdbx_seq_one_letter_code
_entity_poly.pdbx_strand_id
1 'polypeptide(L)'
;MIGRPTACFGVGRGFPCGCLLLELAVETSHALELPLNRHSSGVSNPATCVPTLAELNHFSFLALLRPPKHFLKPKSTSTNPSMINSIGSPTHTSVSHADRNYASDIDHQPVRFVHTISEAGRLLPSASQWNSMELDFHLAPQSNTTHDSLPSRYSKSFDYELVITDKKYFKRFVYVSIFIVFVVLAIVLLVQFLPHKHKHHGKSKNITLALNQALMFFDAQNEEIIFSAGNYPSNSPVKFRGSSGLQDGNTSNPPADLKGGFYDSGKNIKFSFPTAYTITLLSWTVIEYHDKYDSIGELDHVKDIIRWGSDYLLKIFDPPNSTTAPIVGRNHTNGYNDVTCWQRPEDMNYMRPVSACNETASDLAGEIMAALSAASIVFKEDTGYSIKLIQSAEKLFEVATKNDTGHHQGTYTAVEDCGGEARMYYDSSGYQDELIWGATWLFFATGNTSYLGYATSSFSAAEGEETASEQGVFYWNNKLTANAVLLTRLRYFHDLGYPYEVGLGSSSNKIDLLICSYLSHEIYSRTPGGLILLRPDHGEPLQFAATASFLGKLYSDYLELLRRSGVSCSSEFYSVEMLREFSISQVNYILGDNPMKMSYMVGFGNKYPNHVHHRAASIPLDDQHYSCPEGDRWLYSTDPNPNILFGAMVAGPDKFDNFLDDRDKPWFTEPTIASNAGLVAALIALHDPPCKSSDSNGTNRGIDLTGIFKNLQLVPPAT
;
A
#
# COMPACT_ATOMS: atom_id res chain seq x y z
N MET A 1 35.56 38.19 53.22
CA MET A 1 35.45 38.74 51.85
C MET A 1 34.07 38.29 51.36
N ILE A 2 33.00 39.10 51.35
CA ILE A 2 32.81 40.46 50.78
C ILE A 2 33.10 40.44 49.27
N GLY A 3 32.15 40.69 48.35
CA GLY A 3 30.70 40.96 48.51
C GLY A 3 29.98 41.17 47.16
N ARG A 4 28.65 41.33 47.14
CA ARG A 4 27.85 41.83 45.98
C ARG A 4 27.70 43.36 46.07
N PRO A 5 27.51 44.10 44.95
CA PRO A 5 26.14 44.51 44.53
C PRO A 5 25.94 44.66 42.99
N THR A 6 24.85 45.32 42.58
CA THR A 6 24.34 45.48 41.19
C THR A 6 24.19 46.96 40.77
N ALA A 7 23.93 47.21 39.46
CA ALA A 7 23.36 48.46 38.87
C ALA A 7 24.34 49.67 38.67
N CYS A 8 24.14 50.67 37.78
CA CYS A 8 23.17 50.92 36.67
C CYS A 8 23.55 52.14 35.75
N PHE A 9 23.05 52.18 34.49
CA PHE A 9 22.95 53.32 33.51
C PHE A 9 24.23 54.14 33.13
N GLY A 10 24.37 54.82 31.97
CA GLY A 10 23.60 55.04 30.70
C GLY A 10 24.59 55.62 29.64
N VAL A 11 24.33 55.91 28.35
CA VAL A 11 23.18 56.50 27.60
C VAL A 11 23.34 56.19 26.08
N GLY A 12 22.26 56.01 25.30
CA GLY A 12 22.30 55.90 23.82
C GLY A 12 20.93 55.56 23.16
N ARG A 13 20.79 55.73 21.83
CA ARG A 13 19.55 55.51 21.03
C ARG A 13 19.87 55.05 19.59
N GLY A 14 18.99 54.41 18.80
CA GLY A 14 17.67 53.84 19.10
C GLY A 14 16.67 53.91 17.91
N PHE A 15 16.01 52.79 17.56
CA PHE A 15 15.09 52.57 16.41
C PHE A 15 15.76 52.65 15.00
N PRO A 16 15.14 52.14 13.90
CA PRO A 16 14.72 50.74 13.69
C PRO A 16 15.06 50.18 12.28
N CYS A 17 14.38 49.09 11.87
CA CYS A 17 14.56 48.29 10.65
C CYS A 17 14.55 49.04 9.30
N GLY A 18 15.27 48.50 8.29
CA GLY A 18 15.17 48.93 6.89
C GLY A 18 15.98 48.07 5.91
N CYS A 19 15.46 47.95 4.68
CA CYS A 19 15.91 47.17 3.52
C CYS A 19 17.42 47.11 3.21
N LEU A 20 17.85 46.05 2.51
CA LEU A 20 19.01 46.11 1.62
C LEU A 20 18.57 45.97 0.16
N LEU A 21 18.87 47.01 -0.63
CA LEU A 21 18.83 47.03 -2.09
C LEU A 21 20.29 47.00 -2.56
N LEU A 22 20.61 46.27 -3.64
CA LEU A 22 21.83 46.53 -4.40
C LEU A 22 21.63 46.21 -5.88
N GLU A 23 22.31 46.97 -6.73
CA GLU A 23 22.06 47.02 -8.17
C GLU A 23 23.02 46.14 -8.99
N LEU A 24 22.60 45.94 -10.23
CA LEU A 24 23.37 45.58 -11.43
C LEU A 24 24.90 45.81 -11.36
N ALA A 25 25.65 44.76 -11.70
CA ALA A 25 26.95 44.92 -12.35
C ALA A 25 26.78 44.71 -13.87
N VAL A 26 27.45 45.54 -14.67
CA VAL A 26 27.52 45.41 -16.13
C VAL A 26 28.92 44.91 -16.50
N GLU A 27 29.02 43.89 -17.34
CA GLU A 27 30.27 43.53 -17.98
C GLU A 27 30.05 43.16 -19.46
N THR A 28 31.00 43.51 -20.31
CA THR A 28 30.88 43.48 -21.78
C THR A 28 32.00 42.67 -22.40
N SER A 29 31.71 41.85 -23.42
CA SER A 29 32.74 41.43 -24.39
C SER A 29 32.19 41.04 -25.76
N HIS A 30 32.71 41.76 -26.77
CA HIS A 30 32.93 41.42 -28.18
C HIS A 30 31.89 40.63 -29.00
N ALA A 31 31.48 41.27 -30.10
CA ALA A 31 30.80 40.67 -31.24
C ALA A 31 31.80 40.16 -32.30
N LEU A 32 31.29 39.40 -33.28
CA LEU A 32 32.00 39.05 -34.52
C LEU A 32 31.11 39.43 -35.72
N GLU A 33 31.74 40.08 -36.70
CA GLU A 33 31.19 40.65 -37.95
C GLU A 33 30.87 39.53 -39.00
N LEU A 34 30.03 39.65 -40.06
CA LEU A 34 29.63 40.72 -41.01
C LEU A 34 28.22 40.36 -41.64
N PRO A 35 27.62 41.02 -42.68
CA PRO A 35 26.19 41.36 -42.65
C PRO A 35 25.36 41.04 -43.94
N LEU A 36 24.26 41.79 -44.14
CA LEU A 36 23.31 41.91 -45.29
C LEU A 36 21.95 41.18 -45.08
N ASN A 37 20.76 41.78 -45.32
CA ASN A 37 20.45 43.16 -45.77
C ASN A 37 19.07 43.67 -45.28
N ARG A 38 18.81 44.98 -45.49
CA ARG A 38 17.64 45.83 -45.10
C ARG A 38 16.24 45.22 -45.42
N HIS A 39 15.13 45.57 -44.72
CA HIS A 39 14.59 46.94 -44.56
C HIS A 39 13.61 47.19 -43.38
N SER A 40 13.53 48.47 -42.98
CA SER A 40 12.50 49.23 -42.23
C SER A 40 11.02 48.87 -42.48
N SER A 41 10.01 49.11 -41.62
CA SER A 41 9.83 49.68 -40.24
C SER A 41 8.31 49.61 -39.88
N GLY A 42 7.75 49.89 -38.68
CA GLY A 42 8.25 50.33 -37.36
C GLY A 42 7.36 51.46 -36.75
N VAL A 43 7.25 51.57 -35.39
CA VAL A 43 6.50 52.62 -34.61
C VAL A 43 4.95 52.47 -34.64
N SER A 44 4.10 52.72 -33.61
CA SER A 44 4.17 53.35 -32.26
C SER A 44 3.21 52.73 -31.20
N ASN A 45 3.56 52.87 -29.91
CA ASN A 45 2.70 52.81 -28.68
C ASN A 45 1.86 54.11 -28.50
N PRO A 46 1.01 54.38 -27.44
CA PRO A 46 0.99 53.81 -26.07
C PRO A 46 -0.39 53.69 -25.32
N ALA A 47 -0.32 53.27 -24.03
CA ALA A 47 -1.11 53.74 -22.85
C ALA A 47 -2.62 53.39 -22.72
N THR A 48 -3.27 53.27 -21.53
CA THR A 48 -2.86 53.11 -20.09
C THR A 48 -4.07 52.68 -19.22
N CYS A 49 -3.82 51.97 -18.09
CA CYS A 49 -4.67 51.75 -16.88
C CYS A 49 -6.02 50.97 -17.02
N VAL A 50 -6.47 50.02 -16.16
CA VAL A 50 -6.37 49.72 -14.69
C VAL A 50 -7.37 50.54 -13.84
N PRO A 51 -8.15 50.03 -12.83
CA PRO A 51 -8.10 48.73 -12.08
C PRO A 51 -9.44 47.96 -11.71
N THR A 52 -9.30 46.71 -11.22
CA THR A 52 -9.97 45.95 -10.08
C THR A 52 -11.50 45.71 -9.86
N LEU A 53 -11.75 44.57 -9.15
CA LEU A 53 -12.95 44.01 -8.45
C LEU A 53 -13.88 43.12 -9.32
N ALA A 54 -14.23 41.86 -8.97
CA ALA A 54 -14.90 41.29 -7.76
C ALA A 54 -16.40 41.70 -7.67
N GLU A 55 -17.39 40.82 -7.41
CA GLU A 55 -17.40 39.45 -6.86
C GLU A 55 -18.73 38.67 -7.18
N LEU A 56 -18.83 37.38 -6.79
CA LEU A 56 -20.04 36.58 -6.42
C LEU A 56 -21.22 36.25 -7.40
N ASN A 57 -21.26 34.97 -7.80
CA ASN A 57 -22.32 33.93 -7.60
C ASN A 57 -23.77 33.94 -8.17
N HIS A 58 -24.15 32.74 -8.69
CA HIS A 58 -25.46 32.03 -8.71
C HIS A 58 -26.73 32.71 -9.32
N PHE A 59 -27.50 32.06 -10.19
CA PHE A 59 -28.44 30.96 -9.83
C PHE A 59 -28.88 30.06 -11.02
N SER A 60 -29.56 28.93 -10.70
CA SER A 60 -30.06 27.91 -11.65
C SER A 60 -31.57 28.02 -11.95
N PHE A 61 -32.08 27.42 -13.05
CA PHE A 61 -33.46 26.92 -13.11
C PHE A 61 -33.66 25.78 -14.15
N LEU A 62 -34.73 24.98 -13.99
CA LEU A 62 -34.95 23.69 -14.69
C LEU A 62 -36.46 23.41 -14.90
N ALA A 63 -36.92 23.19 -16.14
CA ALA A 63 -38.22 22.57 -16.51
C ALA A 63 -38.18 22.06 -17.97
N LEU A 64 -38.43 20.80 -18.31
CA LEU A 64 -39.66 19.97 -18.27
C LEU A 64 -40.69 20.23 -19.39
N LEU A 65 -40.72 19.36 -20.42
CA LEU A 65 -41.90 19.07 -21.25
C LEU A 65 -41.99 17.58 -21.67
N ARG A 66 -43.23 17.07 -21.67
CA ARG A 66 -43.76 15.79 -22.21
C ARG A 66 -45.20 16.11 -22.62
N PRO A 67 -45.79 15.55 -23.70
CA PRO A 67 -46.35 14.17 -23.67
C PRO A 67 -46.35 13.55 -25.11
N PRO A 68 -47.21 12.58 -25.53
CA PRO A 68 -48.16 11.71 -24.82
C PRO A 68 -47.98 10.19 -25.07
N LYS A 69 -48.92 9.39 -24.54
CA LYS A 69 -48.99 7.92 -24.64
C LYS A 69 -49.94 7.47 -25.75
N HIS A 70 -49.83 6.21 -26.19
CA HIS A 70 -51.00 5.43 -26.65
C HIS A 70 -50.94 3.97 -26.17
N PHE A 71 -52.11 3.33 -26.07
CA PHE A 71 -52.31 1.95 -25.61
C PHE A 71 -52.18 0.93 -26.75
N LEU A 72 -51.80 -0.33 -26.44
CA LEU A 72 -52.66 -1.52 -26.66
C LEU A 72 -52.04 -2.83 -26.10
N LYS A 73 -52.90 -3.81 -25.87
CA LYS A 73 -52.66 -5.22 -25.46
C LYS A 73 -53.83 -6.05 -26.07
N PRO A 74 -53.78 -7.39 -26.11
CA PRO A 74 -52.67 -8.31 -26.36
C PRO A 74 -53.01 -9.26 -27.56
N LYS A 75 -52.17 -10.24 -27.88
CA LYS A 75 -52.62 -11.50 -28.52
C LYS A 75 -51.62 -12.66 -28.38
N SER A 76 -52.12 -13.88 -28.56
CA SER A 76 -51.40 -15.15 -28.41
C SER A 76 -51.60 -16.07 -29.62
N THR A 77 -50.57 -16.83 -29.96
CA THR A 77 -50.54 -18.14 -30.67
C THR A 77 -49.08 -18.61 -30.61
N SER A 78 -48.69 -19.79 -30.12
CA SER A 78 -49.16 -21.17 -30.34
C SER A 78 -48.70 -21.79 -31.67
N THR A 79 -47.56 -22.47 -31.64
CA THR A 79 -47.30 -23.67 -32.46
C THR A 79 -46.27 -24.57 -31.77
N ASN A 80 -46.69 -25.81 -31.48
CA ASN A 80 -45.86 -27.00 -31.26
C ASN A 80 -46.04 -27.90 -32.54
N PRO A 81 -45.28 -28.99 -32.82
CA PRO A 81 -45.28 -30.18 -31.94
C PRO A 81 -44.09 -31.19 -32.02
N SER A 82 -44.14 -32.19 -31.11
CA SER A 82 -43.62 -33.58 -31.27
C SER A 82 -42.10 -33.81 -31.17
N MET A 83 -41.54 -34.95 -30.72
CA MET A 83 -42.05 -36.32 -30.43
C MET A 83 -41.44 -36.90 -29.11
N ILE A 84 -42.17 -37.70 -28.29
CA ILE A 84 -42.07 -39.19 -28.04
C ILE A 84 -40.69 -39.66 -27.50
N ASN A 85 -40.47 -40.47 -26.44
CA ASN A 85 -41.24 -41.18 -25.37
C ASN A 85 -40.32 -41.28 -24.11
N SER A 86 -40.74 -41.49 -22.86
CA SER A 86 -41.17 -42.76 -22.21
C SER A 86 -41.39 -42.46 -20.71
N ILE A 87 -42.49 -42.82 -20.04
CA ILE A 87 -42.74 -44.09 -19.28
C ILE A 87 -41.50 -44.56 -18.46
N GLY A 88 -41.55 -44.69 -17.12
CA GLY A 88 -42.67 -44.44 -16.19
C GLY A 88 -42.35 -44.69 -14.70
N SER A 89 -43.38 -44.70 -13.86
CA SER A 89 -43.39 -45.01 -12.40
C SER A 89 -44.43 -46.14 -12.15
N PRO A 90 -44.74 -46.63 -10.91
CA PRO A 90 -44.29 -46.21 -9.56
C PRO A 90 -44.08 -47.34 -8.50
N THR A 91 -43.76 -46.97 -7.24
CA THR A 91 -43.98 -47.73 -5.95
C THR A 91 -43.25 -49.10 -5.77
N HIS A 92 -43.04 -49.72 -4.60
CA HIS A 92 -43.85 -49.86 -3.37
C HIS A 92 -43.07 -50.62 -2.24
N THR A 93 -43.11 -50.19 -0.95
CA THR A 93 -42.90 -51.02 0.31
C THR A 93 -41.56 -51.81 0.50
N SER A 94 -41.11 -52.37 1.63
CA SER A 94 -41.27 -52.24 3.13
C SER A 94 -40.20 -53.19 3.79
N VAL A 95 -40.04 -53.53 5.10
CA VAL A 95 -40.74 -53.33 6.40
C VAL A 95 -39.78 -53.63 7.59
N SER A 96 -40.06 -53.12 8.81
CA SER A 96 -39.55 -53.59 10.15
C SER A 96 -38.04 -53.45 10.46
N HIS A 97 -37.52 -53.48 11.70
CA HIS A 97 -38.07 -53.64 13.08
C HIS A 97 -37.51 -52.50 13.99
N ALA A 98 -38.23 -51.92 14.95
CA ALA A 98 -38.39 -52.35 16.37
C ALA A 98 -37.05 -52.61 17.09
N ASP A 99 -36.75 -52.09 18.30
CA ASP A 99 -37.60 -51.60 19.43
C ASP A 99 -36.67 -50.77 20.41
N ARG A 100 -37.04 -50.07 21.50
CA ARG A 100 -38.29 -49.87 22.28
C ARG A 100 -38.25 -48.57 23.15
N ASN A 101 -39.44 -48.12 23.59
CA ASN A 101 -39.89 -47.24 24.70
C ASN A 101 -38.90 -46.85 25.83
N TYR A 102 -38.95 -45.67 26.48
CA TYR A 102 -40.06 -45.02 27.25
C TYR A 102 -39.92 -43.46 27.17
N ALA A 103 -40.94 -42.56 27.16
CA ALA A 103 -42.23 -42.42 27.87
C ALA A 103 -42.09 -42.08 29.38
N SER A 104 -42.77 -41.09 29.99
CA SER A 104 -43.73 -40.03 29.57
C SER A 104 -43.63 -38.87 30.61
N ASP A 105 -44.40 -37.77 30.70
CA ASP A 105 -45.66 -37.22 30.16
C ASP A 105 -45.55 -35.66 30.07
N ILE A 106 -46.20 -34.92 29.14
CA ILE A 106 -47.55 -34.30 29.20
C ILE A 106 -47.84 -33.38 30.42
N ASP A 107 -47.99 -32.07 30.17
CA ASP A 107 -49.13 -31.26 30.66
C ASP A 107 -49.37 -30.03 29.75
N HIS A 108 -50.52 -29.33 29.89
CA HIS A 108 -51.02 -28.32 28.95
C HIS A 108 -51.81 -27.18 29.64
N GLN A 109 -51.74 -25.96 29.08
CA GLN A 109 -52.64 -24.80 29.33
C GLN A 109 -52.48 -23.99 30.66
N PRO A 110 -53.05 -22.76 30.79
CA PRO A 110 -53.11 -21.64 29.80
C PRO A 110 -53.05 -20.18 30.39
N VAL A 111 -53.01 -19.16 29.51
CA VAL A 111 -53.32 -17.70 29.78
C VAL A 111 -52.25 -16.96 30.65
N ARG A 112 -51.83 -15.69 30.45
CA ARG A 112 -52.49 -14.42 30.06
C ARG A 112 -51.52 -13.36 29.49
N PHE A 113 -52.06 -12.32 28.83
CA PHE A 113 -51.35 -11.06 28.55
C PHE A 113 -51.30 -10.14 29.79
N VAL A 114 -50.17 -9.45 30.00
CA VAL A 114 -50.04 -8.18 30.77
C VAL A 114 -48.97 -7.32 30.07
N HIS A 115 -49.18 -6.00 29.98
CA HIS A 115 -48.20 -5.04 29.46
C HIS A 115 -47.34 -4.45 30.60
N THR A 116 -46.06 -4.21 30.31
CA THR A 116 -45.24 -3.14 30.90
C THR A 116 -44.43 -2.45 29.79
N ILE A 117 -44.08 -1.18 29.98
CA ILE A 117 -43.45 -0.32 28.96
C ILE A 117 -42.32 0.50 29.61
N SER A 118 -41.14 0.47 28.99
CA SER A 118 -40.08 1.52 28.88
C SER A 118 -38.75 0.83 28.52
N GLU A 119 -37.86 1.39 27.68
CA GLU A 119 -37.96 2.57 26.82
C GLU A 119 -36.90 2.51 25.70
N ALA A 120 -36.60 3.64 25.03
CA ALA A 120 -35.45 3.83 24.13
C ALA A 120 -35.42 2.99 22.82
N GLY A 121 -36.39 3.21 21.93
CA GLY A 121 -36.25 2.85 20.51
C GLY A 121 -35.71 4.00 19.66
N ARG A 122 -34.82 3.71 18.70
CA ARG A 122 -34.57 4.56 17.51
C ARG A 122 -34.44 3.69 16.26
N LEU A 123 -35.46 3.77 15.40
CA LEU A 123 -35.45 3.17 14.05
C LEU A 123 -34.90 4.17 13.03
N LEU A 124 -34.22 3.65 12.00
CA LEU A 124 -33.73 4.42 10.86
C LEU A 124 -34.91 4.86 9.96
N PRO A 125 -35.05 6.16 9.62
CA PRO A 125 -35.99 6.60 8.59
C PRO A 125 -35.43 6.32 7.20
N SER A 126 -36.29 5.83 6.29
CA SER A 126 -35.95 5.67 4.87
C SER A 126 -35.80 7.01 4.18
N ALA A 127 -34.64 7.28 3.57
CA ALA A 127 -34.40 8.53 2.84
C ALA A 127 -35.20 8.59 1.52
N SER A 128 -36.24 9.44 1.48
CA SER A 128 -36.85 9.91 0.23
C SER A 128 -37.46 11.30 0.43
N GLN A 129 -37.53 12.07 -0.65
CA GLN A 129 -37.99 13.47 -0.74
C GLN A 129 -37.00 14.50 -0.17
N TRP A 130 -36.44 15.28 -1.11
CA TRP A 130 -35.66 16.48 -0.85
C TRP A 130 -36.60 17.66 -0.57
N ASN A 131 -36.27 18.50 0.40
CA ASN A 131 -36.81 19.86 0.51
C ASN A 131 -35.63 20.84 0.48
N SER A 132 -35.74 21.87 -0.35
CA SER A 132 -34.73 22.94 -0.47
C SER A 132 -34.79 23.89 0.72
N MET A 133 -33.64 24.23 1.30
CA MET A 133 -33.55 25.41 2.17
C MET A 133 -33.60 26.69 1.34
N GLU A 134 -34.47 27.61 1.75
CA GLU A 134 -34.57 28.96 1.22
C GLU A 134 -33.68 29.88 2.07
N LEU A 135 -32.79 30.65 1.41
CA LEU A 135 -31.87 31.58 2.08
C LEU A 135 -32.34 33.01 1.83
N ASP A 136 -32.96 33.61 2.85
CA ASP A 136 -33.49 34.96 2.79
C ASP A 136 -32.37 36.01 2.95
N PHE A 137 -32.30 36.93 1.99
CA PHE A 137 -31.41 38.09 1.99
C PHE A 137 -32.24 39.39 1.88
N HIS A 138 -32.71 39.87 3.02
CA HIS A 138 -33.46 41.13 3.15
C HIS A 138 -32.64 42.38 2.74
N LEU A 139 -32.73 42.80 1.47
CA LEU A 139 -32.18 44.08 0.98
C LEU A 139 -33.07 44.79 -0.06
N ALA A 140 -34.29 45.20 0.32
CA ALA A 140 -34.98 46.37 -0.24
C ALA A 140 -36.20 46.79 0.60
N PRO A 141 -36.46 48.11 0.80
CA PRO A 141 -37.69 48.57 1.45
C PRO A 141 -38.82 48.81 0.44
N GLN A 142 -40.04 48.42 0.79
CA GLN A 142 -41.27 49.06 0.27
C GLN A 142 -42.26 49.32 1.39
N SER A 143 -43.07 50.36 1.21
CA SER A 143 -43.95 50.92 2.23
C SER A 143 -45.43 50.62 1.98
N ASN A 144 -46.20 50.77 3.07
CA ASN A 144 -47.65 50.98 3.11
C ASN A 144 -48.61 49.78 2.91
N THR A 145 -49.24 49.46 4.05
CA THR A 145 -50.69 49.35 4.26
C THR A 145 -51.48 48.09 3.83
N THR A 146 -51.72 47.27 4.86
CA THR A 146 -53.05 46.79 5.34
C THR A 146 -53.90 45.76 4.59
N HIS A 147 -54.29 44.74 5.37
CA HIS A 147 -55.57 44.02 5.40
C HIS A 147 -56.00 43.12 4.21
N ASP A 148 -55.71 41.82 4.42
CA ASP A 148 -56.68 40.72 4.52
C ASP A 148 -57.42 40.12 3.31
N SER A 149 -57.55 38.78 3.42
CA SER A 149 -58.54 37.88 2.81
C SER A 149 -58.50 37.58 1.29
N LEU A 150 -57.93 36.40 1.00
CA LEU A 150 -58.38 35.34 0.08
C LEU A 150 -59.89 35.35 -0.29
N PRO A 151 -60.35 34.74 -1.43
CA PRO A 151 -59.65 33.66 -2.17
C PRO A 151 -59.74 33.65 -3.72
N SER A 152 -59.09 32.61 -4.28
CA SER A 152 -59.57 31.76 -5.40
C SER A 152 -58.91 31.88 -6.78
N ARG A 153 -59.04 30.80 -7.55
CA ARG A 153 -58.30 30.49 -8.78
C ARG A 153 -59.07 30.95 -10.02
N TYR A 154 -58.41 31.65 -10.95
CA TYR A 154 -58.43 31.34 -12.39
C TYR A 154 -57.25 32.06 -13.07
N SER A 155 -56.40 31.32 -13.77
CA SER A 155 -55.29 31.88 -14.55
C SER A 155 -55.80 32.46 -15.87
N LYS A 156 -55.62 33.76 -16.09
CA LYS A 156 -55.76 34.37 -17.42
C LYS A 156 -54.60 33.89 -18.30
N SER A 157 -54.90 33.28 -19.45
CA SER A 157 -53.95 33.15 -20.54
C SER A 157 -53.74 34.52 -21.21
N PHE A 158 -52.49 34.92 -21.40
CA PHE A 158 -52.13 36.06 -22.23
C PHE A 158 -51.59 35.54 -23.56
N ASP A 159 -52.33 35.73 -24.64
CA ASP A 159 -51.82 35.51 -25.98
C ASP A 159 -50.94 36.70 -26.38
N TYR A 160 -49.66 36.44 -26.64
CA TYR A 160 -48.70 37.45 -27.09
C TYR A 160 -48.57 37.40 -28.61
N GLU A 161 -49.22 38.33 -29.31
CA GLU A 161 -49.00 38.52 -30.75
C GLU A 161 -47.58 39.06 -31.01
N LEU A 162 -46.66 38.15 -31.37
CA LEU A 162 -45.25 38.47 -31.58
C LEU A 162 -45.01 39.13 -32.95
N VAL A 163 -45.37 40.40 -33.07
CA VAL A 163 -45.19 41.19 -34.31
C VAL A 163 -43.70 41.44 -34.57
N ILE A 164 -43.16 40.83 -35.64
CA ILE A 164 -41.78 41.02 -36.09
C ILE A 164 -41.65 42.39 -36.77
N THR A 165 -41.18 43.39 -36.02
CA THR A 165 -41.10 44.80 -36.46
C THR A 165 -39.98 45.08 -37.47
N ASP A 166 -38.84 44.36 -37.42
CA ASP A 166 -37.77 44.49 -38.43
C ASP A 166 -37.27 43.13 -38.96
N LYS A 167 -37.52 42.90 -40.26
CA LYS A 167 -37.10 41.71 -41.02
C LYS A 167 -35.57 41.56 -41.12
N LYS A 168 -34.79 42.64 -40.97
CA LYS A 168 -33.31 42.64 -40.99
C LYS A 168 -32.74 42.04 -39.71
N TYR A 169 -33.25 42.45 -38.55
CA TYR A 169 -32.85 41.86 -37.26
C TYR A 169 -33.37 40.43 -37.13
N PHE A 170 -34.59 40.13 -37.58
CA PHE A 170 -35.11 38.77 -37.60
C PHE A 170 -34.25 37.82 -38.45
N LYS A 171 -33.85 38.22 -39.67
CA LYS A 171 -32.90 37.44 -40.48
C LYS A 171 -31.56 37.25 -39.78
N ARG A 172 -31.01 38.29 -39.13
CA ARG A 172 -29.75 38.19 -38.39
C ARG A 172 -29.85 37.23 -37.20
N PHE A 173 -30.96 37.27 -36.45
CA PHE A 173 -31.25 36.33 -35.37
C PHE A 173 -31.32 34.89 -35.89
N VAL A 174 -32.11 34.63 -36.95
CA VAL A 174 -32.22 33.29 -37.57
C VAL A 174 -30.86 32.76 -38.03
N TYR A 175 -30.02 33.57 -38.68
CA TYR A 175 -28.67 33.13 -39.06
C TYR A 175 -27.76 32.83 -37.85
N VAL A 176 -27.85 33.60 -36.77
CA VAL A 176 -27.09 33.33 -35.53
C VAL A 176 -27.59 32.06 -34.84
N SER A 177 -28.90 31.84 -34.73
CA SER A 177 -29.47 30.60 -34.17
C SER A 177 -29.06 29.37 -34.99
N ILE A 178 -29.10 29.45 -36.32
CA ILE A 178 -28.63 28.38 -37.21
C ILE A 178 -27.13 28.11 -37.01
N PHE A 179 -26.31 29.16 -36.94
CA PHE A 179 -24.87 29.01 -36.69
C PHE A 179 -24.58 28.34 -35.34
N ILE A 180 -25.27 28.75 -34.27
CA ILE A 180 -25.14 28.12 -32.94
C ILE A 180 -25.52 26.63 -32.99
N VAL A 181 -26.61 26.28 -33.68
CA VAL A 181 -27.01 24.86 -33.87
C VAL A 181 -25.94 24.07 -34.63
N PHE A 182 -25.33 24.63 -35.67
CA PHE A 182 -24.21 23.99 -36.37
C PHE A 182 -22.95 23.86 -35.50
N VAL A 183 -22.62 24.85 -34.66
CA VAL A 183 -21.50 24.77 -33.72
C VAL A 183 -21.74 23.69 -32.65
N VAL A 184 -22.95 23.61 -32.10
CA VAL A 184 -23.31 22.54 -31.14
C VAL A 184 -23.25 21.17 -31.79
N LEU A 185 -23.77 21.01 -33.02
CA LEU A 185 -23.64 19.77 -33.79
C LEU A 185 -22.17 19.41 -34.07
N ALA A 186 -21.34 20.39 -34.44
CA ALA A 186 -19.91 20.17 -34.66
C ALA A 186 -19.19 19.73 -33.37
N ILE A 187 -19.54 20.30 -32.22
CA ILE A 187 -18.99 19.89 -30.91
C ILE A 187 -19.47 18.48 -30.54
N VAL A 188 -20.75 18.14 -30.71
CA VAL A 188 -21.28 16.79 -30.44
C VAL A 188 -20.61 15.75 -31.35
N LEU A 189 -20.44 16.05 -32.64
CA LEU A 189 -19.70 15.20 -33.56
C LEU A 189 -18.22 15.10 -33.17
N LEU A 190 -17.58 16.19 -32.75
CA LEU A 190 -16.19 16.16 -32.24
C LEU A 190 -16.06 15.27 -31.00
N VAL A 191 -17.05 15.28 -30.08
CA VAL A 191 -17.07 14.39 -28.90
C VAL A 191 -17.33 12.92 -29.28
N GLN A 192 -18.03 12.65 -30.39
CA GLN A 192 -18.25 11.30 -30.92
C GLN A 192 -17.08 10.78 -31.78
N PHE A 193 -16.32 11.66 -32.44
CA PHE A 193 -15.17 11.32 -33.29
C PHE A 193 -13.81 11.52 -32.60
N LEU A 194 -13.75 12.22 -31.46
CA LEU A 194 -12.66 12.06 -30.51
C LEU A 194 -12.58 10.57 -30.16
N PRO A 195 -11.40 9.93 -30.31
CA PRO A 195 -11.28 8.51 -30.00
C PRO A 195 -11.57 8.34 -28.51
N HIS A 196 -12.74 7.77 -28.21
CA HIS A 196 -12.95 7.15 -26.92
C HIS A 196 -11.80 6.17 -26.74
N LYS A 197 -10.96 6.42 -25.72
CA LYS A 197 -10.10 5.38 -25.18
C LYS A 197 -11.05 4.31 -24.63
N HIS A 198 -11.46 3.38 -25.49
CA HIS A 198 -11.86 2.06 -25.05
C HIS A 198 -10.77 1.63 -24.07
N LYS A 199 -11.16 1.28 -22.83
CA LYS A 199 -10.25 0.55 -21.94
C LYS A 199 -9.93 -0.75 -22.68
N HIS A 200 -8.85 -0.74 -23.46
CA HIS A 200 -8.21 -1.94 -23.95
C HIS A 200 -7.73 -2.65 -22.69
N HIS A 201 -8.60 -3.48 -22.13
CA HIS A 201 -8.20 -4.52 -21.21
C HIS A 201 -7.16 -5.34 -21.97
N GLY A 202 -5.89 -5.10 -21.65
CA GLY A 202 -4.80 -5.94 -22.10
C GLY A 202 -5.12 -7.37 -21.71
N LYS A 203 -4.57 -8.34 -22.46
CA LYS A 203 -4.64 -9.75 -22.07
C LYS A 203 -4.20 -9.84 -20.60
N SER A 204 -5.07 -10.36 -19.73
CA SER A 204 -4.85 -10.31 -18.29
C SER A 204 -3.47 -10.86 -17.92
N LYS A 205 -2.76 -10.12 -17.06
CA LYS A 205 -1.44 -10.55 -16.56
C LYS A 205 -1.63 -11.88 -15.85
N ASN A 206 -0.72 -12.82 -16.06
CA ASN A 206 -0.73 -14.08 -15.33
C ASN A 206 -0.16 -13.84 -13.92
N ILE A 207 -1.02 -13.34 -13.00
CA ILE A 207 -0.64 -13.02 -11.62
C ILE A 207 -0.11 -14.25 -10.87
N THR A 208 -0.62 -15.44 -11.17
CA THR A 208 -0.06 -16.70 -10.64
C THR A 208 1.39 -16.86 -11.08
N LEU A 209 1.68 -16.86 -12.40
CA LEU A 209 3.07 -16.94 -12.87
C LEU A 209 3.97 -15.85 -12.28
N ALA A 210 3.47 -14.63 -12.15
CA ALA A 210 4.20 -13.54 -11.52
C ALA A 210 4.54 -13.85 -10.04
N LEU A 211 3.58 -14.38 -9.27
CA LEU A 211 3.74 -14.68 -7.87
C LEU A 211 4.67 -15.88 -7.63
N ASN A 212 4.47 -17.00 -8.33
CA ASN A 212 5.33 -18.18 -8.23
C ASN A 212 6.79 -17.80 -8.58
N GLN A 213 7.01 -16.98 -9.62
CA GLN A 213 8.34 -16.45 -9.94
C GLN A 213 8.86 -15.50 -8.85
N ALA A 214 8.04 -14.57 -8.33
CA ALA A 214 8.45 -13.62 -7.29
C ALA A 214 8.85 -14.29 -5.95
N LEU A 215 8.33 -15.49 -5.67
CA LEU A 215 8.78 -16.34 -4.56
C LEU A 215 10.13 -17.02 -4.86
N MET A 216 10.35 -17.50 -6.09
CA MET A 216 11.65 -18.06 -6.54
C MET A 216 12.83 -17.07 -6.48
N PHE A 217 12.58 -15.77 -6.31
CA PHE A 217 13.64 -14.82 -6.00
C PHE A 217 14.29 -15.11 -4.65
N PHE A 218 13.51 -15.44 -3.61
CA PHE A 218 14.06 -15.70 -2.27
C PHE A 218 14.94 -16.95 -2.24
N ASP A 219 14.58 -18.00 -3.01
CA ASP A 219 15.46 -19.15 -3.28
C ASP A 219 16.83 -18.72 -3.82
N ALA A 220 16.87 -17.73 -4.71
CA ALA A 220 18.11 -17.20 -5.27
C ALA A 220 18.91 -16.34 -4.28
N GLN A 221 18.29 -15.86 -3.20
CA GLN A 221 18.92 -15.09 -2.12
C GLN A 221 19.41 -15.96 -0.95
N ASN A 222 18.95 -17.21 -0.80
CA ASN A 222 19.32 -18.08 0.34
C ASN A 222 20.84 -18.29 0.46
N GLU A 223 21.41 -18.16 1.66
CA GLU A 223 22.85 -18.40 1.89
C GLU A 223 23.28 -19.85 1.61
N GLU A 224 22.43 -20.82 1.93
CA GLU A 224 22.69 -22.25 1.80
C GLU A 224 21.50 -22.94 1.14
N ILE A 225 21.76 -23.85 0.19
CA ILE A 225 20.71 -24.71 -0.37
C ILE A 225 20.46 -25.86 0.61
N ILE A 226 19.60 -25.63 1.60
CA ILE A 226 19.03 -26.73 2.39
C ILE A 226 17.92 -27.39 1.57
N PHE A 227 18.23 -28.59 1.07
CA PHE A 227 17.26 -29.51 0.48
C PHE A 227 16.31 -30.05 1.57
N SER A 228 15.39 -29.23 2.05
CA SER A 228 14.41 -29.56 3.10
C SER A 228 13.58 -30.79 2.73
N ALA A 229 13.94 -31.92 3.34
CA ALA A 229 13.17 -33.16 3.46
C ALA A 229 12.42 -33.65 2.19
N GLY A 230 13.01 -33.49 1.01
CA GLY A 230 12.58 -34.17 -0.21
C GLY A 230 11.40 -33.55 -0.99
N ASN A 231 10.90 -32.37 -0.60
CA ASN A 231 9.78 -31.71 -1.30
C ASN A 231 10.19 -30.59 -2.27
N TYR A 232 11.43 -30.09 -2.19
CA TYR A 232 11.92 -29.09 -3.15
C TYR A 232 11.96 -29.68 -4.57
N PRO A 233 11.29 -29.08 -5.57
CA PRO A 233 11.18 -29.70 -6.89
C PRO A 233 12.55 -29.73 -7.59
N SER A 234 12.96 -30.92 -8.03
CA SER A 234 14.20 -31.15 -8.81
C SER A 234 14.26 -30.42 -10.17
N ASN A 235 13.20 -29.66 -10.49
CA ASN A 235 13.05 -28.81 -11.67
C ASN A 235 13.17 -27.31 -11.37
N SER A 236 13.50 -26.88 -10.15
CA SER A 236 13.70 -25.44 -9.83
C SER A 236 14.63 -24.76 -10.84
N PRO A 237 14.33 -23.53 -11.29
CA PRO A 237 15.20 -22.79 -12.21
C PRO A 237 16.46 -22.22 -11.53
N VAL A 238 16.50 -22.15 -10.20
CA VAL A 238 17.61 -21.56 -9.41
C VAL A 238 18.77 -22.56 -9.28
N LYS A 239 19.33 -22.97 -10.43
CA LYS A 239 20.41 -23.98 -10.51
C LYS A 239 21.83 -23.40 -10.39
N PHE A 240 21.93 -22.07 -10.30
CA PHE A 240 23.19 -21.31 -10.31
C PHE A 240 23.67 -20.87 -8.93
N ARG A 241 22.97 -21.26 -7.87
CA ARG A 241 23.37 -21.09 -6.47
C ARG A 241 23.98 -22.38 -5.92
N GLY A 242 24.73 -22.25 -4.83
CA GLY A 242 25.25 -23.36 -4.03
C GLY A 242 25.29 -22.99 -2.54
N SER A 243 25.90 -23.86 -1.73
CA SER A 243 26.16 -23.53 -0.32
C SER A 243 27.26 -22.48 -0.20
N SER A 244 26.91 -21.35 0.38
CA SER A 244 27.81 -20.21 0.64
C SER A 244 27.73 -19.81 2.11
N GLY A 245 28.47 -18.76 2.55
CA GLY A 245 28.37 -18.20 3.91
C GLY A 245 28.71 -19.14 5.08
N LEU A 246 29.17 -20.38 4.84
CA LEU A 246 29.33 -21.46 5.82
C LEU A 246 30.27 -21.21 7.02
N GLN A 247 30.84 -20.00 7.15
CA GLN A 247 31.67 -19.55 8.27
C GLN A 247 31.06 -18.34 9.02
N ASP A 248 29.86 -17.89 8.65
CA ASP A 248 29.17 -16.75 9.25
C ASP A 248 28.95 -16.95 10.75
N GLY A 249 29.53 -16.05 11.55
CA GLY A 249 29.53 -16.12 13.02
C GLY A 249 30.70 -16.87 13.65
N ASN A 250 31.50 -17.65 12.90
CA ASN A 250 32.69 -18.33 13.47
C ASN A 250 33.78 -17.34 13.94
N THR A 251 33.72 -16.08 13.49
CA THR A 251 34.64 -14.99 13.88
C THR A 251 34.02 -13.96 14.83
N SER A 252 32.78 -14.14 15.29
CA SER A 252 32.21 -13.29 16.34
C SER A 252 32.83 -13.61 17.71
N ASN A 253 32.59 -12.75 18.70
CA ASN A 253 33.07 -12.95 20.07
C ASN A 253 31.92 -12.77 21.08
N PRO A 254 31.35 -13.85 21.64
CA PRO A 254 31.69 -15.26 21.40
C PRO A 254 31.33 -15.73 19.97
N PRO A 255 31.95 -16.80 19.44
CA PRO A 255 31.56 -17.40 18.17
C PRO A 255 30.13 -17.95 18.20
N ALA A 256 29.39 -17.79 17.11
CA ALA A 256 28.00 -18.23 16.96
C ALA A 256 27.75 -18.92 15.61
N ASP A 257 26.76 -19.82 15.53
CA ASP A 257 26.25 -20.32 14.24
C ASP A 257 25.27 -19.29 13.69
N LEU A 258 25.72 -18.45 12.74
CA LEU A 258 24.88 -17.43 12.09
C LEU A 258 24.60 -17.76 10.61
N LYS A 259 24.83 -19.01 10.18
CA LYS A 259 24.53 -19.48 8.81
C LYS A 259 23.04 -19.45 8.51
N GLY A 260 22.68 -19.26 7.26
CA GLY A 260 21.31 -19.16 6.78
C GLY A 260 20.76 -17.73 6.78
N GLY A 261 19.49 -17.59 6.44
CA GLY A 261 18.90 -16.31 6.06
C GLY A 261 19.25 -15.93 4.62
N PHE A 262 18.97 -14.68 4.25
CA PHE A 262 19.08 -14.21 2.87
C PHE A 262 20.23 -13.23 2.69
N TYR A 263 20.90 -13.31 1.55
CA TYR A 263 21.57 -12.15 0.99
C TYR A 263 20.53 -11.10 0.62
N ASP A 264 20.70 -9.90 1.15
CA ASP A 264 19.70 -8.85 1.09
C ASP A 264 19.34 -8.43 -0.35
N SER A 265 20.33 -8.47 -1.25
CA SER A 265 20.25 -7.83 -2.57
C SER A 265 21.28 -8.43 -3.54
N GLY A 266 21.80 -7.64 -4.49
CA GLY A 266 22.90 -8.01 -5.39
C GLY A 266 24.26 -8.20 -4.72
N LYS A 267 24.34 -7.93 -3.42
CA LYS A 267 25.52 -7.96 -2.55
C LYS A 267 25.37 -9.13 -1.57
N ASN A 268 26.48 -9.75 -1.18
CA ASN A 268 26.48 -10.93 -0.31
C ASN A 268 26.30 -10.58 1.19
N ILE A 269 25.79 -9.38 1.51
CA ILE A 269 25.58 -8.90 2.89
C ILE A 269 24.25 -9.42 3.43
N LYS A 270 24.20 -9.72 4.74
CA LYS A 270 23.00 -10.12 5.46
C LYS A 270 22.58 -9.02 6.42
N PHE A 271 21.67 -8.16 5.97
CA PHE A 271 21.08 -7.11 6.80
C PHE A 271 19.86 -7.66 7.56
N SER A 272 19.98 -7.75 8.89
CA SER A 272 18.95 -8.34 9.75
C SER A 272 17.64 -7.55 9.77
N PHE A 273 17.68 -6.23 9.56
CA PHE A 273 16.50 -5.34 9.58
C PHE A 273 15.56 -5.56 8.37
N PRO A 274 16.01 -5.44 7.09
CA PRO A 274 15.18 -5.79 5.94
C PRO A 274 14.84 -7.28 5.87
N THR A 275 15.67 -8.17 6.45
CA THR A 275 15.32 -9.59 6.63
C THR A 275 14.12 -9.76 7.55
N ALA A 276 14.09 -9.08 8.70
CA ALA A 276 12.95 -9.12 9.60
C ALA A 276 11.69 -8.53 8.94
N TYR A 277 11.78 -7.36 8.31
CA TYR A 277 10.68 -6.76 7.53
C TYR A 277 10.11 -7.70 6.46
N THR A 278 10.98 -8.35 5.69
CA THR A 278 10.63 -9.37 4.68
C THR A 278 9.78 -10.47 5.31
N ILE A 279 10.20 -10.98 6.47
CA ILE A 279 9.55 -12.10 7.15
C ILE A 279 8.22 -11.68 7.80
N THR A 280 8.13 -10.48 8.38
CA THR A 280 6.85 -9.95 8.88
C THR A 280 5.86 -9.76 7.74
N LEU A 281 6.27 -9.16 6.61
CA LEU A 281 5.39 -8.89 5.48
C LEU A 281 4.93 -10.17 4.78
N LEU A 282 5.84 -11.12 4.50
CA LEU A 282 5.46 -12.41 3.94
C LEU A 282 4.50 -13.15 4.89
N SER A 283 4.80 -13.17 6.20
CA SER A 283 3.90 -13.78 7.21
C SER A 283 2.52 -13.11 7.23
N TRP A 284 2.45 -11.78 7.19
CA TRP A 284 1.18 -11.05 7.12
C TRP A 284 0.36 -11.46 5.89
N THR A 285 1.00 -11.61 4.73
CA THR A 285 0.29 -12.03 3.51
C THR A 285 -0.24 -13.46 3.60
N VAL A 286 0.45 -14.37 4.31
CA VAL A 286 -0.03 -15.74 4.55
C VAL A 286 -1.17 -15.74 5.58
N ILE A 287 -1.12 -14.86 6.59
CA ILE A 287 -2.17 -14.70 7.60
C ILE A 287 -3.46 -14.14 6.97
N GLU A 288 -3.36 -13.12 6.12
CA GLU A 288 -4.54 -12.55 5.44
C GLU A 288 -4.99 -13.42 4.26
N TYR A 289 -4.10 -14.03 3.47
CA TYR A 289 -4.45 -14.66 2.18
C TYR A 289 -4.08 -16.16 2.05
N HIS A 290 -4.07 -16.89 3.17
CA HIS A 290 -3.80 -18.34 3.25
C HIS A 290 -4.37 -19.16 2.08
N ASP A 291 -5.69 -19.10 1.88
CA ASP A 291 -6.43 -19.88 0.88
C ASP A 291 -6.07 -19.53 -0.56
N LYS A 292 -5.51 -18.35 -0.81
CA LYS A 292 -5.02 -17.98 -2.15
C LYS A 292 -3.72 -18.70 -2.46
N TYR A 293 -2.76 -18.69 -1.51
CA TYR A 293 -1.49 -19.42 -1.66
C TYR A 293 -1.73 -20.93 -1.80
N ASP A 294 -2.68 -21.50 -1.06
CA ASP A 294 -3.14 -22.89 -1.22
C ASP A 294 -3.68 -23.14 -2.64
N SER A 295 -4.58 -22.27 -3.13
CA SER A 295 -5.23 -22.43 -4.43
C SER A 295 -4.30 -22.39 -5.65
N ILE A 296 -3.05 -21.93 -5.49
CA ILE A 296 -1.99 -21.92 -6.52
C ILE A 296 -0.84 -22.90 -6.24
N GLY A 297 -0.86 -23.60 -5.11
CA GLY A 297 0.18 -24.56 -4.71
C GLY A 297 1.46 -23.95 -4.12
N GLU A 298 1.46 -22.68 -3.75
CA GLU A 298 2.64 -21.94 -3.25
C GLU A 298 2.67 -21.79 -1.71
N LEU A 299 1.65 -22.27 -1.00
CA LEU A 299 1.53 -22.13 0.47
C LEU A 299 2.73 -22.70 1.23
N ASP A 300 3.16 -23.93 0.91
CA ASP A 300 4.31 -24.53 1.59
C ASP A 300 5.63 -23.86 1.18
N HIS A 301 5.75 -23.37 -0.06
CA HIS A 301 6.93 -22.64 -0.53
C HIS A 301 7.10 -21.29 0.19
N VAL A 302 6.03 -20.48 0.30
CA VAL A 302 6.11 -19.23 1.07
C VAL A 302 6.31 -19.50 2.57
N LYS A 303 5.78 -20.61 3.11
CA LYS A 303 6.10 -21.04 4.48
C LYS A 303 7.57 -21.44 4.64
N ASP A 304 8.16 -22.18 3.71
CA ASP A 304 9.59 -22.52 3.78
C ASP A 304 10.49 -21.27 3.70
N ILE A 305 10.13 -20.27 2.87
CA ILE A 305 10.79 -18.95 2.86
C ILE A 305 10.65 -18.24 4.22
N ILE A 306 9.45 -18.23 4.81
CA ILE A 306 9.22 -17.62 6.13
C ILE A 306 10.04 -18.34 7.22
N ARG A 307 10.07 -19.68 7.20
CA ARG A 307 10.85 -20.50 8.13
C ARG A 307 12.34 -20.22 8.00
N TRP A 308 12.85 -20.13 6.78
CA TRP A 308 14.26 -19.85 6.50
C TRP A 308 14.75 -18.55 7.15
N GLY A 309 13.96 -17.48 7.01
CA GLY A 309 14.24 -16.22 7.69
C GLY A 309 14.01 -16.29 9.20
N SER A 310 12.90 -16.85 9.68
CA SER A 310 12.63 -16.90 11.13
C SER A 310 13.64 -17.77 11.89
N ASP A 311 14.21 -18.82 11.29
CA ASP A 311 15.31 -19.59 11.89
C ASP A 311 16.61 -18.76 11.99
N TYR A 312 16.92 -17.94 10.99
CA TYR A 312 18.02 -16.97 11.09
C TYR A 312 17.75 -15.90 12.16
N LEU A 313 16.53 -15.36 12.23
CA LEU A 313 16.14 -14.37 13.23
C LEU A 313 16.16 -14.92 14.67
N LEU A 314 15.88 -16.22 14.85
CA LEU A 314 16.10 -16.91 16.12
C LEU A 314 17.58 -17.07 16.46
N LYS A 315 18.45 -17.38 15.48
CA LYS A 315 19.91 -17.49 15.68
C LYS A 315 20.54 -16.16 16.11
N ILE A 316 20.08 -15.04 15.56
CA ILE A 316 20.60 -13.72 15.94
C ILE A 316 20.12 -13.31 17.35
N PHE A 317 18.84 -13.49 17.70
CA PHE A 317 18.34 -12.97 18.99
C PHE A 317 18.54 -13.90 20.20
N ASP A 318 18.57 -15.22 20.02
CA ASP A 318 18.73 -16.18 21.13
C ASP A 318 20.05 -16.98 21.11
N PRO A 319 21.25 -16.35 21.02
CA PRO A 319 22.50 -17.04 21.31
C PRO A 319 22.52 -17.50 22.78
N PRO A 320 22.97 -18.72 23.08
CA PRO A 320 23.14 -19.16 24.47
C PRO A 320 24.18 -18.26 25.17
N ASN A 321 23.69 -17.40 26.07
CA ASN A 321 24.41 -16.36 26.82
C ASN A 321 24.72 -15.05 26.07
N SER A 322 23.86 -14.56 25.15
CA SER A 322 23.91 -13.15 24.73
C SER A 322 22.54 -12.45 24.71
N THR A 323 22.57 -11.13 24.82
CA THR A 323 21.43 -10.20 24.61
C THR A 323 21.57 -9.41 23.31
N THR A 324 22.54 -9.74 22.47
CA THR A 324 22.91 -8.95 21.29
C THR A 324 22.33 -9.50 19.99
N ALA A 325 21.79 -8.64 19.12
CA ALA A 325 21.43 -9.00 17.75
C ALA A 325 22.62 -8.77 16.78
N PRO A 326 23.22 -9.83 16.22
CA PRO A 326 24.25 -9.70 15.18
C PRO A 326 23.71 -9.35 13.79
N ILE A 327 24.54 -8.63 13.04
CA ILE A 327 24.43 -8.33 11.60
C ILE A 327 25.70 -8.85 10.94
N VAL A 328 25.62 -9.51 9.77
CA VAL A 328 26.80 -10.14 9.13
C VAL A 328 27.24 -9.38 7.88
N GLY A 329 28.43 -8.79 7.95
CA GLY A 329 29.03 -7.92 6.93
C GLY A 329 29.50 -6.59 7.53
N ARG A 330 30.73 -6.18 7.19
CA ARG A 330 31.35 -4.90 7.60
C ARG A 330 32.23 -4.39 6.46
N ASN A 331 32.32 -3.09 6.25
CA ASN A 331 33.33 -2.51 5.38
C ASN A 331 34.70 -2.52 6.08
N HIS A 332 35.40 -3.66 6.03
CA HIS A 332 36.76 -3.71 6.56
C HIS A 332 37.67 -2.81 5.70
N THR A 333 38.11 -1.68 6.26
CA THR A 333 38.81 -0.59 5.55
C THR A 333 40.19 -0.97 5.00
N ASN A 334 40.72 -2.14 5.38
CA ASN A 334 41.93 -2.74 4.83
C ASN A 334 41.61 -4.11 4.24
N GLY A 335 41.52 -4.20 2.91
CA GLY A 335 41.35 -5.46 2.17
C GLY A 335 40.01 -5.60 1.45
N TYR A 336 39.80 -6.79 0.89
CA TYR A 336 38.58 -7.19 0.18
C TYR A 336 37.41 -7.43 1.14
N ASN A 337 36.20 -7.05 0.74
CA ASN A 337 34.96 -7.19 1.50
C ASN A 337 33.72 -7.22 0.58
N ASP A 338 32.53 -7.49 1.13
CA ASP A 338 31.28 -7.63 0.36
C ASP A 338 30.93 -6.43 -0.53
N VAL A 339 31.27 -5.21 -0.07
CA VAL A 339 31.01 -3.96 -0.81
C VAL A 339 31.93 -3.83 -2.01
N THR A 340 33.21 -4.15 -1.82
CA THR A 340 34.27 -3.97 -2.83
C THR A 340 34.42 -5.13 -3.80
N CYS A 341 33.83 -6.31 -3.52
CA CYS A 341 34.06 -7.52 -4.31
C CYS A 341 32.84 -8.04 -5.06
N TRP A 342 33.00 -8.22 -6.36
CA TRP A 342 31.99 -8.77 -7.27
C TRP A 342 32.19 -10.28 -7.52
N GLN A 343 32.03 -11.10 -6.49
CA GLN A 343 32.19 -12.57 -6.54
C GLN A 343 30.87 -13.30 -6.31
N ARG A 344 30.74 -14.53 -6.84
CA ARG A 344 29.65 -15.44 -6.46
C ARG A 344 29.70 -15.66 -4.93
N PRO A 345 28.56 -15.77 -4.23
CA PRO A 345 28.53 -16.10 -2.80
C PRO A 345 29.38 -17.32 -2.42
N GLU A 346 29.41 -18.31 -3.31
CA GLU A 346 30.13 -19.58 -3.17
C GLU A 346 31.66 -19.42 -3.32
N ASP A 347 32.13 -18.31 -3.90
CA ASP A 347 33.55 -17.95 -4.09
C ASP A 347 34.08 -16.96 -3.04
N MET A 348 33.30 -16.61 -2.01
CA MET A 348 33.73 -15.66 -0.97
C MET A 348 34.91 -16.19 -0.15
N ASN A 349 36.03 -15.47 -0.19
CA ASN A 349 37.27 -15.82 0.52
C ASN A 349 37.78 -14.72 1.47
N TYR A 350 37.07 -13.59 1.56
CA TYR A 350 37.33 -12.49 2.48
C TYR A 350 36.67 -12.70 3.86
N MET A 351 37.10 -11.92 4.85
CA MET A 351 36.48 -11.97 6.19
C MET A 351 35.07 -11.40 6.14
N ARG A 352 34.11 -12.14 6.70
CA ARG A 352 32.71 -11.71 6.91
C ARG A 352 32.47 -11.51 8.41
N PRO A 353 32.91 -10.37 8.98
CA PRO A 353 32.79 -10.10 10.41
C PRO A 353 31.33 -9.75 10.78
N VAL A 354 31.10 -9.67 12.08
CA VAL A 354 29.77 -9.53 12.67
C VAL A 354 29.72 -8.26 13.53
N SER A 355 28.80 -7.35 13.23
CA SER A 355 28.44 -6.22 14.09
C SER A 355 27.39 -6.65 15.11
N ALA A 356 27.38 -6.09 16.32
CA ALA A 356 26.55 -6.59 17.41
C ALA A 356 25.79 -5.46 18.11
N CYS A 357 24.46 -5.48 17.99
CA CYS A 357 23.57 -4.51 18.59
C CYS A 357 23.20 -4.89 20.02
N ASN A 358 23.15 -3.91 20.93
CA ASN A 358 22.68 -4.09 22.31
C ASN A 358 21.21 -3.65 22.45
N GLU A 359 20.72 -3.53 23.69
CA GLU A 359 19.33 -3.16 24.00
C GLU A 359 18.88 -1.76 23.49
N THR A 360 19.80 -0.92 23.00
CA THR A 360 19.48 0.42 22.47
C THR A 360 19.01 0.43 21.01
N ALA A 361 19.14 -0.69 20.29
CA ALA A 361 18.66 -0.88 18.93
C ALA A 361 17.16 -1.27 18.91
N SER A 362 16.31 -0.35 19.33
CA SER A 362 14.87 -0.59 19.59
C SER A 362 14.07 -0.84 18.31
N ASP A 363 14.49 -0.26 17.20
CA ASP A 363 13.96 -0.46 15.85
C ASP A 363 14.17 -1.89 15.33
N LEU A 364 15.43 -2.34 15.32
CA LEU A 364 15.82 -3.69 14.92
C LEU A 364 15.16 -4.72 15.84
N ALA A 365 15.09 -4.46 17.15
CA ALA A 365 14.38 -5.32 18.08
C ALA A 365 12.86 -5.35 17.82
N GLY A 366 12.26 -4.22 17.43
CA GLY A 366 10.84 -4.09 17.09
C GLY A 366 10.44 -4.89 15.85
N GLU A 367 11.19 -4.79 14.76
CA GLU A 367 10.89 -5.56 13.55
C GLU A 367 11.22 -7.06 13.72
N ILE A 368 12.28 -7.44 14.46
CA ILE A 368 12.50 -8.87 14.77
C ILE A 368 11.36 -9.41 15.64
N MET A 369 10.87 -8.63 16.61
CA MET A 369 9.69 -8.99 17.43
C MET A 369 8.46 -9.19 16.55
N ALA A 370 8.23 -8.30 15.58
CA ALA A 370 7.14 -8.41 14.62
C ALA A 370 7.26 -9.67 13.75
N ALA A 371 8.46 -9.93 13.20
CA ALA A 371 8.74 -11.06 12.33
C ALA A 371 8.51 -12.41 13.01
N LEU A 372 9.06 -12.59 14.22
CA LEU A 372 8.89 -13.81 15.00
C LEU A 372 7.41 -13.98 15.44
N SER A 373 6.75 -12.90 15.85
CA SER A 373 5.33 -12.92 16.23
C SER A 373 4.43 -13.30 15.06
N ALA A 374 4.58 -12.68 13.89
CA ALA A 374 3.79 -12.99 12.69
C ALA A 374 4.07 -14.42 12.21
N ALA A 375 5.34 -14.85 12.15
CA ALA A 375 5.70 -16.23 11.79
C ALA A 375 5.07 -17.26 12.76
N SER A 376 4.94 -16.94 14.06
CA SER A 376 4.33 -17.85 15.03
C SER A 376 2.86 -18.16 14.73
N ILE A 377 2.12 -17.20 14.15
CA ILE A 377 0.73 -17.35 13.72
C ILE A 377 0.65 -18.21 12.45
N VAL A 378 1.60 -18.03 11.51
CA VAL A 378 1.73 -18.88 10.31
C VAL A 378 2.01 -20.33 10.70
N PHE A 379 2.89 -20.56 11.68
CA PHE A 379 3.27 -21.90 12.16
C PHE A 379 2.45 -22.42 13.34
N LYS A 380 1.25 -21.88 13.60
CA LYS A 380 0.33 -22.29 14.69
C LYS A 380 0.06 -23.80 14.83
N GLU A 381 0.32 -24.59 13.79
CA GLU A 381 0.14 -26.05 13.75
C GLU A 381 1.42 -26.81 14.14
N ASP A 382 2.60 -26.23 13.88
CA ASP A 382 3.88 -26.65 14.46
C ASP A 382 4.02 -25.96 15.83
N THR A 383 3.29 -26.48 16.81
CA THR A 383 3.13 -25.84 18.12
C THR A 383 4.46 -25.65 18.86
N GLY A 384 5.43 -26.55 18.67
CA GLY A 384 6.78 -26.40 19.23
C GLY A 384 7.54 -25.22 18.63
N TYR A 385 7.46 -25.04 17.31
CA TYR A 385 8.06 -23.92 16.61
C TYR A 385 7.36 -22.59 16.95
N SER A 386 6.03 -22.57 16.90
CA SER A 386 5.19 -21.41 17.23
C SER A 386 5.46 -20.89 18.65
N ILE A 387 5.50 -21.79 19.65
CA ILE A 387 5.82 -21.41 21.05
C ILE A 387 7.24 -20.82 21.17
N LYS A 388 8.24 -21.40 20.48
CA LYS A 388 9.62 -20.86 20.50
C LYS A 388 9.66 -19.43 19.94
N LEU A 389 9.00 -19.21 18.81
CA LEU A 389 8.92 -17.88 18.17
C LEU A 389 8.27 -16.85 19.10
N ILE A 390 7.16 -17.20 19.75
CA ILE A 390 6.48 -16.34 20.73
C ILE A 390 7.41 -16.00 21.90
N GLN A 391 8.04 -17.00 22.53
CA GLN A 391 8.92 -16.79 23.69
C GLN A 391 10.12 -15.88 23.37
N SER A 392 10.68 -15.99 22.16
CA SER A 392 11.72 -15.06 21.69
C SER A 392 11.19 -13.64 21.44
N ALA A 393 9.95 -13.50 20.94
CA ALA A 393 9.32 -12.19 20.74
C ALA A 393 8.89 -11.50 22.06
N GLU A 394 8.40 -12.26 23.04
CA GLU A 394 8.11 -11.76 24.40
C GLU A 394 9.39 -11.24 25.08
N LYS A 395 10.48 -12.01 24.99
CA LYS A 395 11.82 -11.63 25.47
C LYS A 395 12.38 -10.39 24.73
N LEU A 396 12.07 -10.21 23.44
CA LEU A 396 12.39 -8.98 22.70
C LEU A 396 11.62 -7.77 23.24
N PHE A 397 10.31 -7.89 23.44
CA PHE A 397 9.48 -6.82 23.99
C PHE A 397 10.02 -6.36 25.36
N GLU A 398 10.27 -7.30 26.27
CA GLU A 398 10.80 -7.00 27.62
C GLU A 398 12.13 -6.23 27.60
N VAL A 399 13.00 -6.49 26.61
CA VAL A 399 14.29 -5.79 26.45
C VAL A 399 14.10 -4.43 25.76
N ALA A 400 13.29 -4.37 24.70
CA ALA A 400 13.19 -3.20 23.82
C ALA A 400 12.25 -2.10 24.34
N THR A 401 11.31 -2.41 25.25
CA THR A 401 10.41 -1.42 25.88
C THR A 401 10.78 -1.12 27.34
N LYS A 402 12.01 -1.43 27.76
CA LYS A 402 12.42 -1.40 29.17
C LYS A 402 12.67 0.03 29.67
N ASN A 403 11.73 0.60 30.42
CA ASN A 403 11.88 1.96 30.96
C ASN A 403 12.57 1.97 32.33
N ASP A 404 13.91 1.98 32.35
CA ASP A 404 14.73 2.24 33.54
C ASP A 404 15.76 3.34 33.32
N THR A 405 16.43 3.81 34.39
CA THR A 405 17.33 4.98 34.34
C THR A 405 18.69 4.72 33.66
N GLY A 406 18.91 3.54 33.06
CA GLY A 406 20.09 3.21 32.26
C GLY A 406 19.77 2.83 30.81
N HIS A 407 18.60 2.25 30.56
CA HIS A 407 18.15 1.91 29.20
C HIS A 407 17.80 3.17 28.39
N HIS A 408 18.23 3.20 27.13
CA HIS A 408 17.97 4.29 26.18
C HIS A 408 17.44 3.68 24.89
N GLN A 409 16.19 3.96 24.56
CA GLN A 409 15.61 3.55 23.28
C GLN A 409 16.19 4.40 22.13
N GLY A 410 16.35 3.81 20.96
CA GLY A 410 16.99 4.47 19.83
C GLY A 410 17.06 3.59 18.58
N THR A 411 17.79 4.09 17.57
CA THR A 411 17.94 3.42 16.28
C THR A 411 19.26 2.66 16.17
N TYR A 412 19.25 1.49 15.52
CA TYR A 412 20.42 0.62 15.41
C TYR A 412 21.57 1.29 14.63
N THR A 413 21.25 2.15 13.65
CA THR A 413 22.25 2.92 12.88
C THR A 413 22.83 4.12 13.64
N ALA A 414 22.26 4.52 14.78
CA ALA A 414 22.90 5.52 15.66
C ALA A 414 24.14 4.95 16.38
N VAL A 415 24.24 3.63 16.54
CA VAL A 415 25.33 2.94 17.26
C VAL A 415 26.33 2.33 16.29
N GLU A 416 27.58 2.82 16.34
CA GLU A 416 28.59 2.49 15.32
C GLU A 416 28.97 1.00 15.27
N ASP A 417 29.20 0.36 16.43
CA ASP A 417 29.54 -1.07 16.54
C ASP A 417 28.36 -2.03 16.20
N CYS A 418 27.18 -1.45 15.91
CA CYS A 418 25.93 -2.13 15.60
C CYS A 418 25.52 -1.87 14.14
N GLY A 419 24.92 -0.71 13.85
CA GLY A 419 24.39 -0.35 12.54
C GLY A 419 25.21 0.70 11.78
N GLY A 420 26.38 1.14 12.29
CA GLY A 420 27.16 2.20 11.65
C GLY A 420 27.54 1.94 10.19
N GLU A 421 27.85 0.68 9.87
CA GLU A 421 28.12 0.17 8.52
C GLU A 421 26.85 0.04 7.67
N ALA A 422 25.71 -0.24 8.30
CA ALA A 422 24.42 -0.36 7.62
C ALA A 422 23.83 1.02 7.26
N ARG A 423 24.25 2.09 7.94
CA ARG A 423 23.83 3.48 7.74
C ARG A 423 23.94 4.00 6.29
N MET A 424 24.77 3.40 5.45
CA MET A 424 24.87 3.77 4.02
C MET A 424 23.94 2.97 3.08
N TYR A 425 23.09 2.10 3.63
CA TYR A 425 22.15 1.23 2.88
C TYR A 425 20.75 1.23 3.51
N TYR A 426 20.70 1.07 4.83
CA TYR A 426 19.51 0.88 5.65
C TYR A 426 19.56 1.83 6.87
N ASP A 427 19.60 3.14 6.62
CA ASP A 427 19.63 4.13 7.72
C ASP A 427 18.25 4.27 8.37
N SER A 428 18.21 4.12 9.69
CA SER A 428 16.98 4.12 10.46
C SER A 428 16.59 5.52 10.92
N SER A 429 15.36 5.93 10.61
CA SER A 429 14.84 7.27 10.87
C SER A 429 14.06 7.40 12.19
N GLY A 430 13.62 6.26 12.75
CA GLY A 430 12.80 6.17 13.95
C GLY A 430 12.78 4.74 14.50
N TYR A 431 12.11 4.54 15.65
CA TYR A 431 11.97 3.24 16.29
C TYR A 431 10.61 3.04 16.97
N GLN A 432 9.84 4.11 17.19
CA GLN A 432 8.57 4.02 17.90
C GLN A 432 7.49 3.30 17.08
N ASP A 433 7.52 3.43 15.76
CA ASP A 433 6.64 2.71 14.84
C ASP A 433 6.97 1.20 14.79
N GLU A 434 8.25 0.83 14.88
CA GLU A 434 8.72 -0.56 15.02
C GLU A 434 8.29 -1.20 16.35
N LEU A 435 8.37 -0.44 17.45
CA LEU A 435 7.97 -0.94 18.76
C LEU A 435 6.45 -1.17 18.84
N ILE A 436 5.63 -0.29 18.25
CA ILE A 436 4.18 -0.54 18.16
C ILE A 436 3.83 -1.60 17.11
N TRP A 437 4.65 -1.77 16.06
CA TRP A 437 4.52 -2.83 15.05
C TRP A 437 4.72 -4.22 15.66
N GLY A 438 5.85 -4.43 16.32
CA GLY A 438 6.13 -5.69 17.03
C GLY A 438 5.14 -5.94 18.18
N ALA A 439 4.74 -4.91 18.93
CA ALA A 439 3.71 -5.05 19.97
C ALA A 439 2.32 -5.40 19.40
N THR A 440 1.95 -4.86 18.23
CA THR A 440 0.69 -5.19 17.54
C THR A 440 0.70 -6.65 17.05
N TRP A 441 1.81 -7.12 16.49
CA TRP A 441 1.96 -8.52 16.09
C TRP A 441 2.02 -9.48 17.28
N LEU A 442 2.73 -9.13 18.35
CA LEU A 442 2.82 -9.93 19.56
C LEU A 442 1.47 -10.03 20.28
N PHE A 443 0.64 -8.98 20.22
CA PHE A 443 -0.76 -9.04 20.64
C PHE A 443 -1.57 -10.07 19.84
N PHE A 444 -1.50 -10.08 18.50
CA PHE A 444 -2.20 -11.08 17.69
C PHE A 444 -1.67 -12.51 17.93
N ALA A 445 -0.37 -12.66 18.19
CA ALA A 445 0.26 -13.94 18.47
C ALA A 445 -0.14 -14.52 19.85
N THR A 446 -0.28 -13.68 20.88
CA THR A 446 -0.49 -14.13 22.28
C THR A 446 -1.90 -13.96 22.82
N GLY A 447 -2.67 -13.01 22.28
CA GLY A 447 -3.91 -12.51 22.89
C GLY A 447 -3.71 -11.64 24.14
N ASN A 448 -2.47 -11.37 24.56
CA ASN A 448 -2.18 -10.59 25.75
C ASN A 448 -2.37 -9.09 25.49
N THR A 449 -3.40 -8.51 26.13
CA THR A 449 -3.83 -7.13 25.90
C THR A 449 -2.86 -6.06 26.44
N SER A 450 -1.80 -6.43 27.17
CA SER A 450 -0.73 -5.49 27.53
C SER A 450 0.02 -4.96 26.30
N TYR A 451 0.24 -5.82 25.29
CA TYR A 451 0.94 -5.42 24.06
C TYR A 451 0.08 -4.49 23.20
N LEU A 452 -1.25 -4.72 23.13
CA LEU A 452 -2.18 -3.78 22.51
C LEU A 452 -2.23 -2.45 23.27
N GLY A 453 -2.18 -2.49 24.61
CA GLY A 453 -2.10 -1.29 25.44
C GLY A 453 -0.86 -0.46 25.14
N TYR A 454 0.30 -1.10 24.95
CA TYR A 454 1.52 -0.44 24.50
C TYR A 454 1.35 0.16 23.10
N ALA A 455 0.95 -0.65 22.11
CA ALA A 455 0.80 -0.22 20.73
C ALA A 455 -0.16 0.98 20.56
N THR A 456 -1.31 0.95 21.24
CA THR A 456 -2.34 2.00 21.12
C THR A 456 -2.05 3.26 21.94
N SER A 457 -1.30 3.17 23.05
CA SER A 457 -0.89 4.35 23.82
C SER A 457 0.33 5.06 23.21
N SER A 458 1.27 4.31 22.63
CA SER A 458 2.45 4.86 21.95
C SER A 458 2.19 5.33 20.51
N PHE A 459 1.04 5.00 19.90
CA PHE A 459 0.71 5.34 18.50
C PHE A 459 0.90 6.83 18.18
N SER A 460 0.40 7.73 19.05
CA SER A 460 0.52 9.18 18.86
C SER A 460 1.95 9.71 18.99
N ALA A 461 2.85 8.95 19.63
CA ALA A 461 4.26 9.32 19.76
C ALA A 461 5.06 8.86 18.52
N ALA A 462 4.74 7.69 17.95
CA ALA A 462 5.21 7.29 16.62
C ALA A 462 4.71 8.23 15.51
N GLU A 463 3.47 8.72 15.59
CA GLU A 463 2.97 9.80 14.71
C GLU A 463 3.73 11.13 14.85
N GLY A 464 4.45 11.34 15.96
CA GLY A 464 5.34 12.49 16.16
C GLY A 464 6.78 12.28 15.70
N GLU A 465 7.17 11.04 15.38
CA GLU A 465 8.51 10.66 14.91
C GLU A 465 8.58 10.51 13.38
N GLU A 466 7.47 10.14 12.72
CA GLU A 466 7.37 9.99 11.26
C GLU A 466 7.86 11.25 10.50
N THR A 467 8.90 11.10 9.68
CA THR A 467 9.44 12.24 8.91
C THR A 467 8.50 12.64 7.77
N ALA A 468 8.49 13.93 7.42
CA ALA A 468 7.73 14.44 6.27
C ALA A 468 8.13 13.80 4.91
N SER A 469 9.26 13.10 4.84
CA SER A 469 9.70 12.35 3.65
C SER A 469 9.18 10.91 3.60
N GLU A 470 8.65 10.40 4.72
CA GLU A 470 8.17 9.03 4.91
C GLU A 470 6.67 8.97 5.21
N GLN A 471 6.03 10.13 5.41
CA GLN A 471 4.60 10.26 5.64
C GLN A 471 3.78 9.54 4.55
N GLY A 472 3.05 8.51 4.98
CA GLY A 472 2.19 7.71 4.09
C GLY A 472 2.93 6.66 3.25
N VAL A 473 4.18 6.36 3.59
CA VAL A 473 4.96 5.28 2.97
C VAL A 473 4.90 4.03 3.86
N PHE A 474 4.80 2.85 3.25
CA PHE A 474 5.06 1.57 3.91
C PHE A 474 6.28 0.93 3.25
N TYR A 475 7.33 0.69 4.02
CA TYR A 475 8.56 0.02 3.56
C TYR A 475 9.37 -0.44 4.78
N TRP A 476 10.58 -0.95 4.57
CA TRP A 476 11.43 -1.51 5.63
C TRP A 476 11.75 -0.55 6.79
N ASN A 477 11.60 0.78 6.63
CA ASN A 477 11.91 1.79 7.66
C ASN A 477 10.69 2.51 8.28
N ASN A 478 9.48 2.31 7.74
CA ASN A 478 8.27 2.95 8.28
C ASN A 478 7.12 1.95 8.26
N LYS A 479 6.66 1.57 9.44
CA LYS A 479 5.55 0.65 9.74
C LYS A 479 4.27 1.38 10.15
N LEU A 480 4.29 2.69 10.38
CA LEU A 480 3.16 3.43 10.95
C LEU A 480 1.89 3.34 10.09
N THR A 481 2.05 3.31 8.77
CA THR A 481 0.98 3.07 7.79
C THR A 481 0.41 1.65 7.85
N ALA A 482 1.26 0.63 8.04
CA ALA A 482 0.83 -0.76 8.22
C ALA A 482 0.18 -1.01 9.59
N ASN A 483 0.71 -0.40 10.65
CA ASN A 483 0.09 -0.35 11.98
C ASN A 483 -1.33 0.23 11.90
N ALA A 484 -1.52 1.35 11.19
CA ALA A 484 -2.84 1.94 10.98
C ALA A 484 -3.83 0.96 10.31
N VAL A 485 -3.36 0.13 9.38
CA VAL A 485 -4.16 -0.94 8.74
C VAL A 485 -4.46 -2.08 9.71
N LEU A 486 -3.49 -2.58 10.47
CA LEU A 486 -3.69 -3.68 11.44
C LEU A 486 -4.58 -3.29 12.62
N LEU A 487 -4.38 -2.12 13.20
CA LEU A 487 -5.21 -1.62 14.30
C LEU A 487 -6.63 -1.28 13.81
N THR A 488 -6.78 -0.84 12.55
CA THR A 488 -8.10 -0.70 11.93
C THR A 488 -8.74 -2.06 11.63
N ARG A 489 -7.97 -3.08 11.22
CA ARG A 489 -8.44 -4.46 11.05
C ARG A 489 -8.98 -5.02 12.36
N LEU A 490 -8.28 -4.81 13.48
CA LEU A 490 -8.79 -5.12 14.83
C LEU A 490 -10.12 -4.39 15.09
N ARG A 491 -10.13 -3.06 15.01
CA ARG A 491 -11.32 -2.24 15.28
C ARG A 491 -12.53 -2.58 14.41
N TYR A 492 -12.32 -2.95 13.14
CA TYR A 492 -13.41 -3.18 12.19
C TYR A 492 -14.09 -4.54 12.35
N PHE A 493 -13.42 -5.53 12.94
CA PHE A 493 -13.88 -6.93 12.98
C PHE A 493 -13.82 -7.59 14.36
N HIS A 494 -13.10 -7.00 15.33
CA HIS A 494 -12.94 -7.50 16.71
C HIS A 494 -12.61 -6.32 17.66
N ASP A 495 -13.48 -5.29 17.68
CA ASP A 495 -13.27 -4.11 18.54
C ASP A 495 -13.33 -4.50 20.03
N LEU A 496 -12.27 -4.18 20.77
CA LEU A 496 -12.15 -4.43 22.22
C LEU A 496 -12.61 -3.25 23.08
N GLY A 497 -12.86 -2.08 22.47
CA GLY A 497 -13.32 -0.89 23.19
C GLY A 497 -12.28 -0.32 24.17
N TYR A 498 -12.73 0.07 25.36
CA TYR A 498 -11.92 0.79 26.35
C TYR A 498 -10.82 -0.09 26.96
N PRO A 499 -9.56 0.40 27.13
CA PRO A 499 -9.08 1.78 26.90
C PRO A 499 -8.43 2.03 25.53
N TYR A 500 -8.69 1.18 24.54
CA TYR A 500 -7.99 1.18 23.25
C TYR A 500 -8.63 2.12 22.20
N GLU A 501 -9.83 2.65 22.47
CA GLU A 501 -10.69 3.33 21.50
C GLU A 501 -10.06 4.59 20.88
N VAL A 502 -9.13 5.24 21.59
CA VAL A 502 -8.39 6.41 21.11
C VAL A 502 -7.34 6.01 20.07
N GLY A 503 -6.48 5.03 20.36
CA GLY A 503 -5.44 4.57 19.44
C GLY A 503 -6.02 3.86 18.21
N LEU A 504 -7.05 3.03 18.41
CA LEU A 504 -7.84 2.46 17.31
C LEU A 504 -8.60 3.56 16.53
N GLY A 505 -9.00 4.63 17.21
CA GLY A 505 -9.57 5.85 16.65
C GLY A 505 -8.63 6.53 15.64
N SER A 506 -7.45 6.93 16.10
CA SER A 506 -6.40 7.56 15.27
C SER A 506 -5.97 6.66 14.12
N SER A 507 -5.79 5.35 14.38
CA SER A 507 -5.43 4.36 13.36
C SER A 507 -6.38 4.37 12.17
N SER A 508 -7.70 4.35 12.42
CA SER A 508 -8.70 4.40 11.34
C SER A 508 -8.70 5.71 10.58
N ASN A 509 -8.52 6.83 11.28
CA ASN A 509 -8.42 8.14 10.64
C ASN A 509 -7.17 8.23 9.75
N LYS A 510 -6.04 7.64 10.18
CA LYS A 510 -4.79 7.64 9.41
C LYS A 510 -4.86 6.75 8.16
N ILE A 511 -5.52 5.58 8.21
CA ILE A 511 -5.74 4.78 6.98
C ILE A 511 -6.76 5.41 6.03
N ASP A 512 -7.85 6.01 6.52
CA ASP A 512 -8.76 6.76 5.64
C ASP A 512 -8.00 7.88 4.90
N LEU A 513 -7.20 8.69 5.62
CA LEU A 513 -6.33 9.72 5.03
C LEU A 513 -5.27 9.18 4.06
N LEU A 514 -4.67 8.02 4.35
CA LEU A 514 -3.69 7.35 3.49
C LEU A 514 -4.29 6.92 2.14
N ILE A 515 -5.52 6.41 2.17
CA ILE A 515 -6.25 6.04 0.95
C ILE A 515 -6.66 7.29 0.16
N CYS A 516 -7.03 8.38 0.84
CA CYS A 516 -7.24 9.67 0.18
C CYS A 516 -5.98 10.16 -0.55
N SER A 517 -4.79 10.05 0.06
CA SER A 517 -3.55 10.53 -0.56
C SER A 517 -3.09 9.66 -1.73
N TYR A 518 -3.18 8.33 -1.65
CA TYR A 518 -2.86 7.41 -2.76
C TYR A 518 -3.72 7.63 -4.02
N LEU A 519 -4.95 8.12 -3.86
CA LEU A 519 -5.88 8.33 -4.97
C LEU A 519 -5.88 9.79 -5.47
N SER A 520 -5.69 10.78 -4.60
CA SER A 520 -5.52 12.18 -4.99
C SER A 520 -4.34 12.37 -5.96
N HIS A 521 -4.50 13.28 -6.92
CA HIS A 521 -3.42 13.78 -7.77
C HIS A 521 -2.79 15.08 -7.25
N GLU A 522 -3.36 15.68 -6.21
CA GLU A 522 -2.83 16.90 -5.56
C GLU A 522 -1.84 16.56 -4.44
N ILE A 523 -1.99 15.39 -3.80
CA ILE A 523 -1.13 14.95 -2.69
C ILE A 523 0.10 14.17 -3.21
N TYR A 524 -0.10 13.06 -3.94
CA TYR A 524 1.02 12.32 -4.56
C TYR A 524 1.07 12.50 -6.07
N SER A 525 2.22 13.01 -6.53
CA SER A 525 2.58 13.03 -7.93
C SER A 525 2.71 11.61 -8.50
N ARG A 526 2.62 11.49 -9.83
CA ARG A 526 2.77 10.24 -10.57
C ARG A 526 3.68 10.49 -11.77
N THR A 527 4.39 9.46 -12.23
CA THR A 527 5.14 9.53 -13.50
C THR A 527 4.16 9.75 -14.67
N PRO A 528 4.62 10.27 -15.83
CA PRO A 528 3.83 10.30 -17.06
C PRO A 528 3.15 8.97 -17.45
N GLY A 529 3.74 7.83 -17.06
CA GLY A 529 3.22 6.48 -17.22
C GLY A 529 2.26 5.99 -16.13
N GLY A 530 2.07 6.73 -15.04
CA GLY A 530 1.08 6.45 -13.99
C GLY A 530 1.58 5.74 -12.72
N LEU A 531 2.90 5.58 -12.55
CA LEU A 531 3.50 5.07 -11.30
C LEU A 531 3.38 6.12 -10.20
N ILE A 532 2.96 5.74 -8.99
CA ILE A 532 2.90 6.64 -7.83
C ILE A 532 4.29 6.98 -7.29
N LEU A 533 4.55 8.28 -7.07
CA LEU A 533 5.83 8.79 -6.59
C LEU A 533 5.68 9.20 -5.11
N LEU A 534 5.82 8.22 -4.23
CA LEU A 534 5.75 8.42 -2.78
C LEU A 534 7.02 9.07 -2.20
N ARG A 535 8.21 8.63 -2.65
CA ARG A 535 9.52 9.22 -2.29
C ARG A 535 10.32 9.56 -3.55
N PRO A 536 9.97 10.65 -4.28
CA PRO A 536 10.49 10.92 -5.64
C PRO A 536 12.00 11.17 -5.75
N ASP A 537 12.70 11.34 -4.62
CA ASP A 537 14.14 11.63 -4.55
C ASP A 537 14.94 10.57 -3.79
N HIS A 538 14.34 9.41 -3.47
CA HIS A 538 14.97 8.31 -2.70
C HIS A 538 15.31 7.06 -3.54
N GLY A 539 15.04 7.08 -4.85
CA GLY A 539 15.16 5.88 -5.70
C GLY A 539 14.10 4.82 -5.43
N GLU A 540 14.32 3.61 -5.94
CA GLU A 540 13.48 2.41 -5.72
C GLU A 540 11.94 2.59 -5.80
N PRO A 541 11.36 3.38 -6.72
CA PRO A 541 9.94 3.75 -6.62
C PRO A 541 8.97 2.57 -6.75
N LEU A 542 9.40 1.44 -7.33
CA LEU A 542 8.57 0.24 -7.43
C LEU A 542 8.34 -0.46 -6.08
N GLN A 543 9.27 -0.35 -5.13
CA GLN A 543 9.08 -0.84 -3.76
C GLN A 543 7.87 -0.14 -3.12
N PHE A 544 7.86 1.19 -3.13
CA PHE A 544 6.80 2.00 -2.52
C PHE A 544 5.47 1.85 -3.28
N ALA A 545 5.49 1.70 -4.61
CA ALA A 545 4.27 1.47 -5.38
C ALA A 545 3.67 0.07 -5.17
N ALA A 546 4.50 -0.95 -4.95
CA ALA A 546 4.04 -2.30 -4.62
C ALA A 546 3.40 -2.34 -3.22
N THR A 547 4.04 -1.77 -2.21
CA THR A 547 3.47 -1.72 -0.85
C THR A 547 2.20 -0.86 -0.78
N ALA A 548 2.14 0.27 -1.49
CA ALA A 548 0.93 1.07 -1.63
C ALA A 548 -0.22 0.31 -2.32
N SER A 549 0.10 -0.47 -3.36
CA SER A 549 -0.87 -1.37 -4.02
C SER A 549 -1.42 -2.42 -3.05
N PHE A 550 -0.54 -3.05 -2.26
CA PHE A 550 -0.92 -4.02 -1.23
C PHE A 550 -1.87 -3.42 -0.18
N LEU A 551 -1.50 -2.31 0.46
CA LEU A 551 -2.33 -1.66 1.48
C LEU A 551 -3.66 -1.15 0.89
N GLY A 552 -3.63 -0.54 -0.30
CA GLY A 552 -4.82 -0.09 -1.01
C GLY A 552 -5.80 -1.22 -1.33
N LYS A 553 -5.29 -2.39 -1.75
CA LYS A 553 -6.11 -3.57 -2.05
C LYS A 553 -6.67 -4.20 -0.79
N LEU A 554 -5.84 -4.40 0.23
CA LEU A 554 -6.22 -4.96 1.53
C LEU A 554 -7.34 -4.14 2.19
N TYR A 555 -7.19 -2.81 2.22
CA TYR A 555 -8.24 -1.93 2.74
C TYR A 555 -9.51 -1.93 1.88
N SER A 556 -9.39 -2.05 0.55
CA SER A 556 -10.57 -2.18 -0.33
C SER A 556 -11.42 -3.43 -0.01
N ASP A 557 -10.77 -4.52 0.41
CA ASP A 557 -11.46 -5.74 0.81
C ASP A 557 -12.10 -5.59 2.20
N TYR A 558 -11.44 -4.93 3.16
CA TYR A 558 -12.06 -4.56 4.45
C TYR A 558 -13.35 -3.74 4.26
N LEU A 559 -13.31 -2.73 3.38
CA LEU A 559 -14.48 -1.89 3.08
C LEU A 559 -15.63 -2.70 2.47
N GLU A 560 -15.35 -3.62 1.52
CA GLU A 560 -16.36 -4.46 0.90
C GLU A 560 -16.99 -5.46 1.89
N LEU A 561 -16.19 -6.04 2.79
CA LEU A 561 -16.66 -6.91 3.87
C LEU A 561 -17.58 -6.17 4.84
N LEU A 562 -17.24 -4.92 5.19
CA LEU A 562 -18.12 -4.01 5.92
C LEU A 562 -19.30 -3.46 5.09
N ARG A 563 -19.41 -3.84 3.81
CA ARG A 563 -20.42 -3.37 2.85
C ARG A 563 -20.44 -1.84 2.66
N ARG A 564 -19.28 -1.19 2.87
CA ARG A 564 -19.06 0.22 2.57
C ARG A 564 -18.80 0.38 1.07
N SER A 565 -19.33 1.45 0.49
CA SER A 565 -19.14 1.77 -0.94
C SER A 565 -17.79 2.41 -1.27
N GLY A 566 -17.07 2.92 -0.27
CA GLY A 566 -15.82 3.68 -0.43
C GLY A 566 -15.45 4.48 0.82
N VAL A 567 -14.52 5.42 0.64
CA VAL A 567 -14.03 6.39 1.64
C VAL A 567 -14.47 7.81 1.24
N SER A 568 -14.83 8.64 2.22
CA SER A 568 -15.11 10.07 2.01
C SER A 568 -13.91 10.90 2.44
N CYS A 569 -13.35 11.68 1.52
CA CYS A 569 -12.10 12.43 1.66
C CYS A 569 -12.37 13.92 1.58
N SER A 570 -12.68 14.57 2.71
CA SER A 570 -13.10 15.98 2.79
C SER A 570 -14.31 16.32 1.90
N SER A 571 -14.08 16.72 0.65
CA SER A 571 -15.11 17.04 -0.37
C SER A 571 -15.27 15.97 -1.45
N GLU A 572 -14.38 14.97 -1.49
CA GLU A 572 -14.35 13.92 -2.51
C GLU A 572 -14.84 12.57 -1.96
N PHE A 573 -15.21 11.65 -2.85
CA PHE A 573 -15.59 10.29 -2.49
C PHE A 573 -14.89 9.29 -3.40
N TYR A 574 -14.14 8.38 -2.79
CA TYR A 574 -13.35 7.36 -3.47
C TYR A 574 -13.97 5.99 -3.26
N SER A 575 -14.59 5.45 -4.32
CA SER A 575 -15.25 4.14 -4.24
C SER A 575 -14.26 2.98 -4.07
N VAL A 576 -14.72 1.86 -3.50
CA VAL A 576 -13.93 0.61 -3.36
C VAL A 576 -13.33 0.17 -4.71
N GLU A 577 -14.02 0.40 -5.83
CA GLU A 577 -13.50 0.08 -7.16
C GLU A 577 -12.32 0.97 -7.58
N MET A 578 -12.26 2.23 -7.13
CA MET A 578 -11.14 3.14 -7.42
C MET A 578 -9.87 2.73 -6.66
N LEU A 579 -10.01 2.24 -5.41
CA LEU A 579 -8.90 1.63 -4.67
C LEU A 579 -8.33 0.42 -5.44
N ARG A 580 -9.22 -0.39 -6.03
CA ARG A 580 -8.87 -1.59 -6.80
C ARG A 580 -8.25 -1.25 -8.14
N GLU A 581 -8.81 -0.33 -8.92
CA GLU A 581 -8.19 0.17 -10.17
C GLU A 581 -6.81 0.78 -9.89
N PHE A 582 -6.62 1.49 -8.76
CA PHE A 582 -5.31 1.97 -8.33
C PHE A 582 -4.32 0.83 -8.07
N SER A 583 -4.63 -0.12 -7.19
CA SER A 583 -3.73 -1.26 -6.90
C SER A 583 -3.39 -2.06 -8.16
N ILE A 584 -4.40 -2.37 -8.97
CA ILE A 584 -4.23 -3.04 -10.27
C ILE A 584 -3.33 -2.22 -11.20
N SER A 585 -3.43 -0.89 -11.23
CA SER A 585 -2.59 -0.04 -12.09
C SER A 585 -1.11 -0.12 -11.73
N GLN A 586 -0.76 -0.14 -10.45
CA GLN A 586 0.64 -0.14 -10.00
C GLN A 586 1.31 -1.49 -10.28
N VAL A 587 0.63 -2.61 -9.99
CA VAL A 587 1.13 -3.94 -10.36
C VAL A 587 1.17 -4.14 -11.88
N ASN A 588 0.18 -3.65 -12.64
CA ASN A 588 0.25 -3.68 -14.11
C ASN A 588 1.41 -2.84 -14.65
N TYR A 589 1.75 -1.71 -14.03
CA TYR A 589 2.91 -0.88 -14.38
C TYR A 589 4.22 -1.67 -14.16
N ILE A 590 4.38 -2.32 -13.01
CA ILE A 590 5.53 -3.22 -12.72
C ILE A 590 5.59 -4.34 -13.77
N LEU A 591 4.46 -4.98 -14.07
CA LEU A 591 4.33 -6.06 -15.05
C LEU A 591 4.22 -5.58 -16.52
N GLY A 592 4.68 -4.38 -16.84
CA GLY A 592 4.97 -3.94 -18.21
C GLY A 592 3.97 -2.99 -18.89
N ASP A 593 2.94 -2.48 -18.21
CA ASP A 593 2.00 -1.51 -18.81
C ASP A 593 2.50 -0.04 -18.76
N ASN A 594 3.73 0.17 -18.25
CA ASN A 594 4.52 1.41 -18.32
C ASN A 594 4.85 1.88 -19.76
N PRO A 595 5.44 3.08 -19.95
CA PRO A 595 5.80 3.61 -21.28
C PRO A 595 6.82 2.76 -22.06
N MET A 596 7.76 2.11 -21.37
CA MET A 596 8.81 1.29 -21.99
C MET A 596 8.37 -0.11 -22.44
N LYS A 597 7.13 -0.51 -22.11
CA LYS A 597 6.52 -1.82 -22.44
C LYS A 597 7.42 -2.99 -22.05
N MET A 598 7.95 -2.89 -20.83
CA MET A 598 8.98 -3.74 -20.24
C MET A 598 8.56 -4.09 -18.83
N SER A 599 8.45 -5.38 -18.49
CA SER A 599 8.24 -5.79 -17.10
C SER A 599 9.47 -5.42 -16.29
N TYR A 600 9.32 -4.71 -15.18
CA TYR A 600 10.41 -4.47 -14.21
C TYR A 600 10.63 -5.66 -13.26
N MET A 601 9.81 -6.70 -13.41
CA MET A 601 10.01 -8.02 -12.80
C MET A 601 10.73 -8.94 -13.80
N VAL A 602 11.89 -9.47 -13.42
CA VAL A 602 12.81 -10.25 -14.25
C VAL A 602 12.22 -11.63 -14.58
N GLY A 603 12.32 -12.01 -15.85
CA GLY A 603 11.77 -13.27 -16.37
C GLY A 603 10.26 -13.28 -16.58
N PHE A 604 9.57 -12.15 -16.38
CA PHE A 604 8.13 -12.02 -16.64
C PHE A 604 7.84 -11.30 -17.97
N GLY A 605 6.99 -11.90 -18.80
CA GLY A 605 6.61 -11.35 -20.11
C GLY A 605 7.72 -11.42 -21.17
N ASN A 606 7.54 -10.69 -22.26
CA ASN A 606 8.41 -10.78 -23.45
C ASN A 606 9.60 -9.80 -23.45
N LYS A 607 9.70 -8.91 -22.45
CA LYS A 607 10.74 -7.89 -22.32
C LYS A 607 10.87 -7.52 -20.83
N TYR A 608 12.03 -7.76 -20.25
CA TYR A 608 12.36 -7.52 -18.84
C TYR A 608 13.87 -7.20 -18.72
N PRO A 609 14.36 -6.64 -17.59
CA PRO A 609 15.78 -6.35 -17.37
C PRO A 609 16.69 -7.57 -17.48
N ASN A 610 17.82 -7.42 -18.16
CA ASN A 610 18.81 -8.49 -18.37
C ASN A 610 20.15 -8.17 -17.70
N HIS A 611 20.38 -6.93 -17.30
CA HIS A 611 21.62 -6.44 -16.70
C HIS A 611 21.40 -6.08 -15.23
N VAL A 612 20.72 -6.99 -14.51
CA VAL A 612 20.39 -6.85 -13.07
C VAL A 612 21.68 -6.73 -12.24
N HIS A 613 21.76 -5.75 -11.35
CA HIS A 613 22.88 -5.57 -10.41
C HIS A 613 22.85 -6.69 -9.36
N HIS A 614 23.36 -7.87 -9.73
CA HIS A 614 23.32 -9.06 -8.87
C HIS A 614 24.47 -10.03 -9.17
N ARG A 615 25.37 -10.23 -8.19
CA ARG A 615 26.61 -11.03 -8.31
C ARG A 615 26.35 -12.41 -8.91
N ALA A 616 25.57 -13.26 -8.22
CA ALA A 616 25.28 -14.63 -8.67
C ALA A 616 24.44 -14.71 -9.95
N ALA A 617 23.83 -13.61 -10.42
CA ALA A 617 23.14 -13.60 -11.71
C ALA A 617 24.10 -13.29 -12.87
N SER A 618 25.03 -12.34 -12.63
CA SER A 618 25.99 -11.82 -13.61
C SER A 618 27.20 -12.72 -13.90
N ILE A 619 27.54 -13.62 -12.97
CA ILE A 619 28.70 -14.51 -13.07
C ILE A 619 28.21 -15.91 -13.48
N PRO A 620 28.77 -16.56 -14.53
CA PRO A 620 28.32 -17.89 -14.96
C PRO A 620 28.44 -18.96 -13.88
N LEU A 621 27.60 -19.99 -13.98
CA LEU A 621 27.81 -21.26 -13.31
C LEU A 621 28.82 -22.09 -14.11
N ASP A 622 30.05 -22.19 -13.62
CA ASP A 622 31.15 -22.99 -14.19
C ASP A 622 32.10 -23.47 -13.07
N ASP A 623 32.99 -24.40 -13.40
CA ASP A 623 33.98 -24.95 -12.47
C ASP A 623 35.17 -23.99 -12.18
N GLN A 624 35.09 -22.71 -12.57
CA GLN A 624 36.16 -21.73 -12.37
C GLN A 624 35.90 -20.89 -11.13
N HIS A 625 36.85 -20.83 -10.19
CA HIS A 625 36.81 -19.89 -9.07
C HIS A 625 37.20 -18.49 -9.55
N TYR A 626 36.31 -17.51 -9.39
CA TYR A 626 36.58 -16.11 -9.77
C TYR A 626 37.04 -15.29 -8.56
N SER A 627 38.25 -14.74 -8.63
CA SER A 627 38.77 -13.84 -7.57
C SER A 627 38.11 -12.46 -7.62
N CYS A 628 38.20 -11.70 -6.53
CA CYS A 628 37.56 -10.38 -6.42
C CYS A 628 37.87 -9.41 -7.58
N PRO A 629 39.15 -9.21 -8.01
CA PRO A 629 39.45 -8.36 -9.18
C PRO A 629 38.99 -8.90 -10.53
N GLU A 630 38.78 -10.21 -10.66
CA GLU A 630 38.20 -10.80 -11.87
C GLU A 630 36.69 -10.59 -11.93
N GLY A 631 36.07 -10.30 -10.78
CA GLY A 631 34.66 -9.95 -10.63
C GLY A 631 34.24 -8.71 -11.43
N ASP A 632 35.08 -7.68 -11.48
CA ASP A 632 34.83 -6.43 -12.20
C ASP A 632 34.47 -6.66 -13.68
N ARG A 633 35.03 -7.71 -14.29
CA ARG A 633 34.74 -8.09 -15.69
C ARG A 633 33.26 -8.45 -15.88
N TRP A 634 32.60 -8.95 -14.84
CA TRP A 634 31.19 -9.34 -14.84
C TRP A 634 30.29 -8.17 -14.44
N LEU A 635 30.72 -7.31 -13.51
CA LEU A 635 30.04 -6.05 -13.21
C LEU A 635 29.90 -5.20 -14.48
N TYR A 636 31.03 -4.88 -15.13
CA TYR A 636 31.10 -4.00 -16.29
C TYR A 636 30.84 -4.68 -17.66
N SER A 637 30.36 -5.94 -17.67
CA SER A 637 30.07 -6.63 -18.93
C SER A 637 28.87 -6.03 -19.67
N THR A 638 29.00 -5.81 -20.98
CA THR A 638 27.86 -5.47 -21.85
C THR A 638 26.95 -6.66 -22.15
N ASP A 639 27.39 -7.88 -21.87
CA ASP A 639 26.56 -9.08 -22.06
C ASP A 639 25.47 -9.18 -20.98
N PRO A 640 24.30 -9.75 -21.30
CA PRO A 640 23.24 -9.98 -20.32
C PRO A 640 23.70 -10.97 -19.24
N ASN A 641 23.05 -10.93 -18.07
CA ASN A 641 23.31 -11.87 -16.99
C ASN A 641 23.14 -13.32 -17.46
N PRO A 642 24.17 -14.19 -17.36
CA PRO A 642 24.11 -15.58 -17.84
C PRO A 642 23.06 -16.41 -17.07
N ASN A 643 22.78 -16.06 -15.81
CA ASN A 643 21.77 -16.73 -15.01
C ASN A 643 20.55 -15.79 -14.84
N ILE A 644 19.37 -16.24 -15.28
CA ILE A 644 18.14 -15.45 -15.19
C ILE A 644 17.63 -15.47 -13.74
N LEU A 645 17.67 -14.32 -13.08
CA LEU A 645 17.18 -14.11 -11.71
C LEU A 645 15.66 -13.94 -11.71
N PHE A 646 14.93 -15.03 -12.02
CA PHE A 646 13.47 -15.03 -12.06
C PHE A 646 12.86 -14.43 -10.79
N GLY A 647 11.85 -13.57 -10.96
CA GLY A 647 11.11 -12.98 -9.84
C GLY A 647 11.65 -11.66 -9.31
N ALA A 648 12.92 -11.35 -9.53
CA ALA A 648 13.53 -10.11 -9.03
C ALA A 648 12.79 -8.87 -9.56
N MET A 649 12.32 -8.01 -8.65
CA MET A 649 11.85 -6.67 -8.96
C MET A 649 13.02 -5.71 -8.79
N VAL A 650 13.47 -5.13 -9.89
CA VAL A 650 14.52 -4.10 -9.85
C VAL A 650 13.98 -2.79 -9.25
N ALA A 651 14.86 -1.94 -8.72
CA ALA A 651 14.53 -0.61 -8.17
C ALA A 651 13.56 0.19 -9.06
N GLY A 652 13.76 0.16 -10.38
CA GLY A 652 12.81 0.66 -11.37
C GLY A 652 13.19 2.02 -11.99
N PRO A 653 12.24 2.69 -12.67
CA PRO A 653 12.52 3.89 -13.47
C PRO A 653 12.67 5.16 -12.63
N ASP A 654 13.14 6.23 -13.26
CA ASP A 654 13.10 7.58 -12.69
C ASP A 654 11.68 8.18 -12.68
N LYS A 655 11.54 9.38 -12.11
CA LYS A 655 10.27 10.13 -12.04
C LYS A 655 9.70 10.59 -13.38
N PHE A 656 10.36 10.29 -14.49
CA PHE A 656 9.94 10.58 -15.87
C PHE A 656 9.75 9.30 -16.72
N ASP A 657 9.68 8.11 -16.08
CA ASP A 657 9.59 6.78 -16.69
C ASP A 657 10.84 6.32 -17.48
N ASN A 658 12.01 6.97 -17.32
CA ASN A 658 13.26 6.47 -17.91
C ASN A 658 13.80 5.31 -17.08
N PHE A 659 14.20 4.21 -17.72
CA PHE A 659 14.89 3.09 -17.08
C PHE A 659 16.15 2.72 -17.87
N LEU A 660 17.24 2.43 -17.17
CA LEU A 660 18.51 2.02 -17.75
C LEU A 660 18.84 0.59 -17.29
N ASP A 661 18.76 -0.36 -18.23
CA ASP A 661 19.15 -1.77 -18.05
C ASP A 661 20.69 -1.88 -18.09
N ASP A 662 21.35 -1.45 -17.02
CA ASP A 662 22.80 -1.44 -16.84
C ASP A 662 23.16 -1.95 -15.44
N ARG A 663 24.10 -2.90 -15.37
CA ARG A 663 24.52 -3.58 -14.14
C ARG A 663 25.32 -2.69 -13.21
N ASP A 664 26.01 -1.68 -13.74
CA ASP A 664 26.72 -0.68 -12.92
C ASP A 664 25.78 0.44 -12.42
N LYS A 665 24.45 0.25 -12.51
CA LYS A 665 23.45 1.27 -12.18
C LYS A 665 22.40 0.73 -11.18
N PRO A 666 22.81 0.37 -9.95
CA PRO A 666 21.94 -0.25 -8.94
C PRO A 666 20.64 0.52 -8.67
N TRP A 667 20.70 1.85 -8.67
CA TRP A 667 19.53 2.75 -8.58
C TRP A 667 18.42 2.54 -9.64
N PHE A 668 18.68 1.77 -10.70
CA PHE A 668 17.68 1.22 -11.63
C PHE A 668 17.57 -0.30 -11.49
N THR A 669 18.70 -1.02 -11.44
CA THR A 669 18.78 -2.47 -11.70
C THR A 669 19.02 -3.37 -10.48
N GLU A 670 19.13 -2.84 -9.27
CA GLU A 670 19.30 -3.63 -8.04
C GLU A 670 17.93 -4.09 -7.48
N PRO A 671 17.73 -5.39 -7.19
CA PRO A 671 16.57 -5.92 -6.47
C PRO A 671 16.90 -6.16 -4.99
N THR A 672 15.91 -6.14 -4.09
CA THR A 672 16.11 -6.40 -2.65
C THR A 672 15.04 -7.35 -2.10
N ILE A 673 15.34 -8.08 -1.03
CA ILE A 673 14.35 -8.93 -0.34
C ILE A 673 13.14 -8.11 0.15
N ALA A 674 13.37 -6.89 0.62
CA ALA A 674 12.33 -5.98 1.07
C ALA A 674 11.41 -5.52 -0.08
N SER A 675 11.97 -5.16 -1.25
CA SER A 675 11.16 -4.76 -2.41
C SER A 675 10.37 -5.93 -2.99
N ASN A 676 10.99 -7.13 -3.07
CA ASN A 676 10.32 -8.35 -3.52
C ASN A 676 9.22 -8.82 -2.56
N ALA A 677 9.35 -8.61 -1.24
CA ALA A 677 8.28 -8.87 -0.28
C ALA A 677 7.07 -7.95 -0.54
N GLY A 678 7.31 -6.68 -0.86
CA GLY A 678 6.29 -5.74 -1.32
C GLY A 678 5.60 -6.20 -2.61
N LEU A 679 6.36 -6.71 -3.60
CA LEU A 679 5.79 -7.27 -4.83
C LEU A 679 4.92 -8.50 -4.56
N VAL A 680 5.40 -9.47 -3.77
CA VAL A 680 4.63 -10.67 -3.38
C VAL A 680 3.33 -10.27 -2.70
N ALA A 681 3.37 -9.33 -1.75
CA ALA A 681 2.20 -8.82 -1.06
C ALA A 681 1.17 -8.17 -1.99
N ALA A 682 1.63 -7.40 -2.99
CA ALA A 682 0.76 -6.81 -4.00
C ALA A 682 0.13 -7.86 -4.93
N LEU A 683 0.91 -8.86 -5.35
CA LEU A 683 0.46 -9.93 -6.26
C LEU A 683 -0.59 -10.83 -5.61
N ILE A 684 -0.36 -11.32 -4.39
CA ILE A 684 -1.32 -12.18 -3.67
C ILE A 684 -2.60 -11.41 -3.29
N ALA A 685 -2.50 -10.13 -2.93
CA ALA A 685 -3.67 -9.30 -2.65
C ALA A 685 -4.56 -9.12 -3.89
N LEU A 686 -3.95 -8.97 -5.08
CA LEU A 686 -4.63 -8.86 -6.38
C LEU A 686 -5.00 -10.19 -7.03
N HIS A 687 -4.49 -11.34 -6.55
CA HIS A 687 -4.93 -12.64 -7.05
C HIS A 687 -6.40 -12.88 -6.67
N ASP A 688 -7.26 -13.09 -7.67
CA ASP A 688 -8.66 -13.49 -7.47
C ASP A 688 -8.71 -15.02 -7.27
N PRO A 689 -9.29 -15.52 -6.16
CA PRO A 689 -9.38 -16.96 -5.90
C PRO A 689 -10.33 -17.64 -6.93
N PRO A 690 -10.09 -18.91 -7.26
CA PRO A 690 -10.98 -19.65 -8.16
C PRO A 690 -12.39 -19.76 -7.58
N CYS A 691 -13.39 -19.31 -8.35
CA CYS A 691 -14.79 -19.27 -7.93
C CYS A 691 -15.36 -20.68 -7.65
N LYS A 692 -15.34 -21.11 -6.38
CA LYS A 692 -16.03 -22.32 -5.91
C LYS A 692 -17.54 -22.14 -6.08
N SER A 693 -18.16 -22.95 -6.93
CA SER A 693 -19.56 -22.79 -7.39
C SER A 693 -20.63 -23.13 -6.34
N SER A 694 -20.24 -23.40 -5.10
CA SER A 694 -21.11 -23.76 -3.97
C SER A 694 -21.49 -22.57 -3.08
N ASP A 695 -20.64 -21.54 -3.02
CA ASP A 695 -20.62 -20.64 -1.87
C ASP A 695 -21.50 -19.39 -2.10
N SER A 696 -22.82 -19.63 -2.16
CA SER A 696 -23.83 -18.60 -2.46
C SER A 696 -24.08 -17.58 -1.31
N ASN A 697 -23.12 -17.40 -0.40
CA ASN A 697 -23.21 -16.51 0.77
C ASN A 697 -21.83 -15.91 1.11
N GLY A 698 -21.42 -14.90 0.36
CA GLY A 698 -20.27 -14.04 0.68
C GLY A 698 -18.98 -14.43 -0.02
N THR A 699 -18.67 -13.73 -1.11
CA THR A 699 -17.35 -13.78 -1.76
C THR A 699 -16.32 -13.07 -0.89
N ASN A 700 -15.76 -13.78 0.08
CA ASN A 700 -14.74 -13.29 1.02
C ASN A 700 -13.37 -12.98 0.35
N ARG A 701 -13.32 -12.83 -0.98
CA ARG A 701 -12.15 -12.58 -1.87
C ARG A 701 -10.83 -13.32 -1.54
N GLY A 702 -10.89 -14.41 -0.79
CA GLY A 702 -9.72 -15.15 -0.31
C GLY A 702 -8.97 -14.49 0.84
N ILE A 703 -9.62 -13.64 1.65
CA ILE A 703 -9.05 -13.10 2.89
C ILE A 703 -9.54 -13.89 4.12
N ASP A 704 -8.67 -14.27 5.07
CA ASP A 704 -9.08 -14.96 6.29
C ASP A 704 -9.68 -13.96 7.30
N LEU A 705 -11.00 -13.99 7.48
CA LEU A 705 -11.71 -13.11 8.40
C LEU A 705 -11.29 -13.29 9.88
N THR A 706 -10.79 -14.46 10.27
CA THR A 706 -10.74 -14.92 11.66
C THR A 706 -9.37 -15.42 12.14
N GLY A 707 -8.50 -15.88 11.26
CA GLY A 707 -7.21 -16.50 11.63
C GLY A 707 -6.30 -15.60 12.45
N ILE A 708 -6.21 -14.31 12.09
CA ILE A 708 -5.45 -13.29 12.84
C ILE A 708 -6.01 -13.02 14.24
N PHE A 709 -7.29 -13.33 14.49
CA PHE A 709 -7.93 -13.16 15.79
C PHE A 709 -8.03 -14.46 16.61
N LYS A 710 -7.51 -15.59 16.11
CA LYS A 710 -7.72 -16.93 16.71
C LYS A 710 -7.30 -17.01 18.19
N ASN A 711 -6.28 -16.25 18.59
CA ASN A 711 -5.75 -16.25 19.95
C ASN A 711 -6.37 -15.15 20.84
N LEU A 712 -7.22 -14.28 20.28
CA LEU A 712 -7.91 -13.23 21.04
C LEU A 712 -9.13 -13.82 21.76
N GLN A 713 -9.11 -13.82 23.09
CA GLN A 713 -10.28 -14.17 23.87
C GLN A 713 -11.25 -13.00 23.92
N LEU A 714 -12.49 -13.22 23.46
CA LEU A 714 -13.59 -12.29 23.71
C LEU A 714 -13.82 -12.17 25.21
N VAL A 715 -13.45 -11.03 25.80
CA VAL A 715 -13.87 -10.66 27.15
C VAL A 715 -15.40 -10.65 27.15
N PRO A 716 -16.08 -11.47 27.97
CA PRO A 716 -17.53 -11.43 28.05
C PRO A 716 -17.98 -10.03 28.49
N PRO A 717 -19.05 -9.44 27.90
CA PRO A 717 -19.54 -8.14 28.33
C PRO A 717 -19.87 -8.20 29.82
N ALA A 718 -19.33 -7.24 30.59
CA ALA A 718 -19.49 -7.22 32.04
C ALA A 718 -20.98 -7.17 32.43
N THR A 719 -21.38 -8.13 33.26
CA THR A 719 -22.77 -8.39 33.69
C THR A 719 -23.19 -7.55 34.88
#